data_AF-A0A969A7J4-F1
#
_entry.id   AF-A0A969A7J4-F1
#
_cell.length_a   1.000
_cell.length_b   1.000
_cell.length_c   1.000
_cell.angle_alpha   90.00
_cell.angle_beta   90.00
_cell.angle_gamma   90.00
#
_symmetry.space_group_name_H-M   'P 1'
#
loop_
_entity.id
_entity.type
_entity.pdbx_description
1 polymer ?
#
loop_
_entity_poly.entity_id
_entity_poly.type
_entity_poly.pdbx_seq_one_letter_code
_entity_poly.pdbx_strand_id
1 'polypeptide(L)'
;MQNLKSSMDGRFAGRRRFRFKVVVILLSICTIVGILIPLQQLLASQQSNYAIHSQQSFNQPQYYPLTQTVDSKLYQPIDNWVGRLILPQKDEIKDDSDWVWFEVQQAPPEVANLIKKVVRLQWKNQQQLKSYVKAVTRDVNFTSATVASQKQGNIHPQRLNNRSEVKPLQSLAGARPKDDVIVTVDNAEVIETNNQQILQISQEPILATGRFYGLVDIIQAKNQELFQVRHYNQKSAKFDGIEETIRIPQQVVDTRNIPPSTTYKLAASPAGNAGWYIYGAKNNQGVFVVQALAPRSLFQLQPDKIILGTETGRDYINQYWDIAATDKGKISKVLLDSTATESQQAISQWQEGDKLIILNLFGGIGGEKAESLGVPQTITGHFAFGIAEIIRSPFTKELEFKIKYHQIYAHNSDGIISGTQTWTNYMGNLQWGWLATRPVIDILIKFDPVSQDYNFDGITISPLNEFVNQLQIMMARYRVGDGTGNATVTPAASCIQDSSQALYTAIAVIKNLVKSNPRIQNWLQNHPNHPQTLRFEQLTSLGSALERSLVPLGIIRADWKSNVDILAGIGDTKEPFRDPSIWAGLTTWRTIMPRQAHSELAALFWKQGAKLWFLQTYQVGGWNPEIAPLAPTPLLGQIKLPFTNVPLISIILNRILASIFIPAWHDWLIASLALLIYAVIAIPFGLSTGFLHLQIWSNKPIYYLLLTLRCLLTPAITEEFFFRVLFLPHPTEVVNWSKWSIWAGLSLLIYVIYHPLNAKSFYKDGYPTFFDPIFLILATLLGLTCTITYALTGSVWIIIFIHWVVVVLWLAYFGGMSKLENKVNIIRNS
;
A
#
# COMPACT_ATOMS: atom_id res chain seq x y z
N MET A 1 -55.77 -53.64 23.99
CA MET A 1 -55.89 -52.29 24.60
C MET A 1 -54.50 -51.92 25.10
N GLN A 2 -53.80 -51.04 24.39
CA GLN A 2 -53.80 -49.57 24.59
C GLN A 2 -52.93 -49.18 25.79
N ASN A 3 -52.11 -48.14 25.78
CA ASN A 3 -51.60 -47.29 24.72
C ASN A 3 -50.50 -46.41 25.36
N LEU A 4 -49.43 -46.18 24.60
CA LEU A 4 -48.66 -44.93 24.54
C LEU A 4 -48.19 -44.27 25.87
N LYS A 5 -46.94 -44.55 26.24
CA LYS A 5 -46.01 -43.49 26.68
C LYS A 5 -44.72 -43.59 25.87
N SER A 6 -44.75 -42.92 24.71
CA SER A 6 -43.59 -42.65 23.87
C SER A 6 -42.97 -41.31 24.25
N SER A 7 -41.64 -41.29 24.14
CA SER A 7 -40.78 -40.18 23.73
C SER A 7 -40.99 -38.80 24.37
N MET A 8 -40.05 -38.39 25.24
CA MET A 8 -39.50 -37.02 25.17
C MET A 8 -38.14 -36.80 25.84
N ASP A 9 -37.45 -37.84 26.33
CA ASP A 9 -36.05 -37.72 26.81
C ASP A 9 -34.99 -37.66 25.67
N GLY A 10 -35.43 -37.74 24.42
CA GLY A 10 -34.53 -37.72 23.24
C GLY A 10 -34.16 -36.33 22.69
N ARG A 11 -34.78 -35.22 23.11
CA ARG A 11 -34.64 -33.92 22.39
C ARG A 11 -33.75 -32.87 23.02
N PHE A 12 -33.43 -32.94 24.32
CA PHE A 12 -32.53 -31.95 24.97
C PHE A 12 -31.07 -32.40 25.07
N ALA A 13 -30.78 -33.70 25.14
CA ALA A 13 -29.42 -34.22 25.06
C ALA A 13 -28.83 -34.11 23.64
N GLY A 14 -29.67 -34.16 22.60
CA GLY A 14 -29.28 -34.07 21.20
C GLY A 14 -28.73 -32.69 20.81
N ARG A 15 -29.30 -31.58 21.30
CA ARG A 15 -28.87 -30.22 20.94
C ARG A 15 -27.54 -29.80 21.57
N ARG A 16 -27.22 -30.27 22.79
CA ARG A 16 -25.91 -30.05 23.43
C ARG A 16 -24.81 -30.92 22.80
N ARG A 17 -25.12 -32.20 22.51
CA ARG A 17 -24.21 -33.09 21.76
C ARG A 17 -23.99 -32.64 20.32
N PHE A 18 -24.99 -32.04 19.65
CA PHE A 18 -24.85 -31.49 18.30
C PHE A 18 -23.98 -30.23 18.27
N ARG A 19 -24.16 -29.30 19.21
CA ARG A 19 -23.28 -28.12 19.35
C ARG A 19 -21.84 -28.49 19.73
N PHE A 20 -21.66 -29.49 20.60
CA PHE A 20 -20.33 -30.01 20.93
C PHE A 20 -19.69 -30.74 19.74
N LYS A 21 -20.45 -31.53 18.98
CA LYS A 21 -19.96 -32.17 17.74
C LYS A 21 -19.62 -31.14 16.66
N VAL A 22 -20.38 -30.06 16.50
CA VAL A 22 -20.08 -28.99 15.54
C VAL A 22 -18.83 -28.20 15.96
N VAL A 23 -18.65 -27.93 17.25
CA VAL A 23 -17.42 -27.29 17.77
C VAL A 23 -16.21 -28.22 17.67
N VAL A 24 -16.37 -29.52 17.94
CA VAL A 24 -15.31 -30.53 17.75
C VAL A 24 -15.02 -30.74 16.27
N ILE A 25 -16.01 -30.70 15.37
CA ILE A 25 -15.80 -30.78 13.92
C ILE A 25 -15.14 -29.50 13.41
N LEU A 26 -15.52 -28.31 13.88
CA LEU A 26 -14.87 -27.05 13.51
C LEU A 26 -13.44 -26.97 14.07
N LEU A 27 -13.21 -27.44 15.30
CA LEU A 27 -11.87 -27.58 15.87
C LEU A 27 -11.08 -28.62 15.10
N SER A 28 -11.63 -29.80 14.79
CA SER A 28 -10.98 -30.83 13.99
C SER A 28 -10.72 -30.38 12.56
N ILE A 29 -11.59 -29.56 11.96
CA ILE A 29 -11.37 -28.91 10.66
C ILE A 29 -10.29 -27.84 10.81
N CYS A 30 -10.22 -27.07 11.90
CA CYS A 30 -9.12 -26.14 12.14
C CYS A 30 -7.78 -26.87 12.40
N THR A 31 -7.81 -28.02 13.08
CA THR A 31 -6.64 -28.87 13.30
C THR A 31 -6.25 -29.59 12.01
N ILE A 32 -7.21 -30.06 11.21
CA ILE A 32 -6.98 -30.68 9.89
C ILE A 32 -6.52 -29.62 8.89
N VAL A 33 -7.06 -28.41 8.88
CA VAL A 33 -6.56 -27.28 8.07
C VAL A 33 -5.20 -26.80 8.56
N GLY A 34 -4.93 -26.87 9.87
CA GLY A 34 -3.60 -26.61 10.45
C GLY A 34 -2.57 -27.72 10.21
N ILE A 35 -3.00 -28.98 10.04
CA ILE A 35 -2.19 -30.15 9.70
C ILE A 35 -2.06 -30.33 8.17
N LEU A 36 -3.00 -29.79 7.39
CA LEU A 36 -2.97 -29.70 5.92
C LEU A 36 -2.19 -28.48 5.43
N ILE A 37 -1.68 -27.62 6.32
CA ILE A 37 -0.50 -26.81 5.99
C ILE A 37 0.60 -27.84 5.70
N PRO A 38 1.14 -27.89 4.48
CA PRO A 38 2.01 -28.99 4.08
C PRO A 38 3.16 -29.06 5.08
N LEU A 39 3.23 -30.20 5.79
CA LEU A 39 4.46 -30.67 6.43
C LEU A 39 5.56 -30.42 5.42
N GLN A 40 6.58 -29.65 5.82
CA GLN A 40 7.73 -29.30 4.99
C GLN A 40 8.12 -30.52 4.17
N GLN A 41 7.72 -30.53 2.90
CA GLN A 41 8.31 -31.46 1.95
C GLN A 41 9.80 -31.19 2.06
N LEU A 42 10.60 -32.26 2.12
CA LEU A 42 12.03 -32.19 1.86
C LEU A 42 12.18 -31.65 0.43
N LEU A 43 12.03 -30.34 0.29
CA LEU A 43 12.11 -29.65 -0.98
C LEU A 43 13.57 -29.76 -1.38
N ALA A 44 13.80 -30.46 -2.49
CA ALA A 44 15.04 -30.31 -3.23
C ALA A 44 15.30 -28.80 -3.40
N SER A 45 16.56 -28.39 -3.25
CA SER A 45 16.93 -26.98 -3.36
C SER A 45 16.39 -26.38 -4.66
N GLN A 46 15.44 -25.45 -4.56
CA GLN A 46 14.88 -24.80 -5.73
C GLN A 46 15.86 -23.75 -6.24
N GLN A 47 16.10 -23.75 -7.55
CA GLN A 47 16.94 -22.73 -8.17
C GLN A 47 16.20 -21.39 -8.21
N SER A 48 16.87 -20.29 -7.85
CA SER A 48 16.31 -18.93 -7.95
C SER A 48 16.17 -18.49 -9.41
N ASN A 49 15.18 -17.65 -9.72
CA ASN A 49 15.04 -16.99 -11.03
C ASN A 49 16.28 -16.15 -11.39
N TYR A 50 16.86 -15.43 -10.42
CA TYR A 50 18.11 -14.71 -10.59
C TYR A 50 19.22 -15.61 -11.13
N ALA A 51 19.42 -16.80 -10.52
CA ALA A 51 20.43 -17.75 -10.97
C ALA A 51 20.16 -18.24 -12.40
N ILE A 52 18.91 -18.59 -12.74
CA ILE A 52 18.51 -19.03 -14.09
C ILE A 52 18.89 -17.96 -15.12
N HIS A 53 18.46 -16.71 -14.90
CA HIS A 53 18.69 -15.64 -15.86
C HIS A 53 20.15 -15.18 -15.91
N SER A 54 20.88 -15.24 -14.79
CA SER A 54 22.30 -14.85 -14.73
C SER A 54 23.23 -15.75 -15.56
N GLN A 55 22.76 -16.94 -15.98
CA GLN A 55 23.51 -17.83 -16.88
C GLN A 55 23.64 -17.25 -18.29
N GLN A 56 22.71 -16.38 -18.69
CA GLN A 56 22.76 -15.72 -19.99
C GLN A 56 23.84 -14.65 -19.97
N SER A 57 24.76 -14.71 -20.94
CA SER A 57 25.92 -13.81 -20.97
C SER A 57 25.53 -12.34 -20.99
N PHE A 58 24.48 -11.97 -21.73
CA PHE A 58 23.97 -10.59 -21.81
C PHE A 58 23.38 -10.06 -20.49
N ASN A 59 23.10 -10.92 -19.51
CA ASN A 59 22.67 -10.48 -18.17
C ASN A 59 23.88 -10.29 -17.22
N GLN A 60 25.11 -10.48 -17.69
CA GLN A 60 26.33 -10.34 -16.90
C GLN A 60 27.05 -9.02 -17.24
N PRO A 61 27.47 -8.20 -16.25
CA PRO A 61 28.11 -6.91 -16.52
C PRO A 61 29.33 -6.99 -17.45
N GLN A 62 30.13 -8.06 -17.33
CA GLN A 62 31.34 -8.29 -18.14
C GLN A 62 31.07 -8.52 -19.64
N TYR A 63 29.82 -8.80 -20.04
CA TYR A 63 29.46 -8.94 -21.45
C TYR A 63 29.61 -7.64 -22.24
N TYR A 64 29.58 -6.52 -21.53
CA TYR A 64 29.59 -5.18 -22.10
C TYR A 64 30.96 -4.53 -21.87
N PRO A 65 31.74 -4.21 -22.92
CA PRO A 65 33.05 -3.59 -22.77
C PRO A 65 32.95 -2.21 -22.10
N LEU A 66 33.81 -1.92 -21.13
CA LEU A 66 33.87 -0.59 -20.51
C LEU A 66 34.36 0.49 -21.50
N THR A 67 35.22 0.11 -22.44
CA THR A 67 35.62 0.98 -23.56
C THR A 67 34.61 0.85 -24.69
N GLN A 68 33.70 1.80 -24.80
CA GLN A 68 32.80 1.89 -25.95
C GLN A 68 32.40 3.34 -26.23
N THR A 69 32.14 3.63 -27.50
CA THR A 69 31.59 4.92 -27.94
C THR A 69 30.23 4.69 -28.60
N VAL A 70 29.30 5.58 -28.26
CA VAL A 70 27.97 5.65 -28.87
C VAL A 70 27.84 6.99 -29.59
N ASP A 71 27.05 7.04 -30.67
CA ASP A 71 26.75 8.32 -31.30
C ASP A 71 25.83 9.11 -30.35
N SER A 72 26.33 10.23 -29.83
CA SER A 72 25.61 11.13 -28.93
C SER A 72 24.30 11.67 -29.50
N LYS A 73 24.09 11.60 -30.82
CA LYS A 73 22.81 11.97 -31.46
C LYS A 73 21.75 10.88 -31.32
N LEU A 74 22.17 9.63 -31.16
CA LEU A 74 21.30 8.45 -31.10
C LEU A 74 21.09 7.98 -29.65
N TYR A 75 22.15 8.04 -28.85
CA TYR A 75 22.19 7.54 -27.49
C TYR A 75 22.71 8.60 -26.53
N GLN A 76 22.18 8.59 -25.31
CA GLN A 76 22.60 9.43 -24.20
C GLN A 76 22.99 8.54 -23.01
N PRO A 77 23.95 8.94 -22.17
CA PRO A 77 24.18 8.27 -20.89
C PRO A 77 22.92 8.33 -20.03
N ILE A 78 22.63 7.27 -19.25
CA ILE A 78 21.43 7.24 -18.41
C ILE A 78 21.48 8.24 -17.25
N ASP A 79 22.69 8.60 -16.82
CA ASP A 79 22.96 9.65 -15.84
C ASP A 79 24.44 10.07 -15.94
N ASN A 80 24.82 11.13 -15.22
CA ASN A 80 26.17 11.67 -15.17
C ASN A 80 27.17 10.67 -14.58
N TRP A 81 26.76 9.96 -13.54
CA TRP A 81 27.54 8.90 -12.90
C TRP A 81 26.79 7.58 -13.00
N VAL A 82 27.43 6.60 -13.62
CA VAL A 82 26.94 5.21 -13.68
C VAL A 82 28.09 4.31 -13.29
N GLY A 83 27.83 3.32 -12.44
CA GLY A 83 28.86 2.37 -12.07
C GLY A 83 28.35 1.12 -11.39
N ARG A 84 29.26 0.17 -11.26
CA ARG A 84 29.02 -1.11 -10.60
C ARG A 84 29.57 -1.06 -9.18
N LEU A 85 28.72 -1.39 -8.22
CA LEU A 85 29.13 -1.52 -6.82
C LEU A 85 29.87 -2.84 -6.64
N ILE A 86 31.01 -2.77 -5.96
CA ILE A 86 31.83 -3.91 -5.58
C ILE A 86 31.96 -3.89 -4.06
N LEU A 87 31.52 -4.97 -3.40
CA LEU A 87 31.64 -5.09 -1.95
C LEU A 87 33.12 -5.28 -1.56
N PRO A 88 33.70 -4.44 -0.69
CA PRO A 88 35.06 -4.64 -0.21
C PRO A 88 35.18 -5.90 0.64
N GLN A 89 36.33 -6.55 0.54
CA GLN A 89 36.74 -7.68 1.38
C GLN A 89 36.93 -7.22 2.82
N LYS A 90 36.82 -8.16 3.78
CA LYS A 90 36.87 -7.84 5.20
C LYS A 90 38.21 -7.21 5.63
N ASP A 91 39.31 -7.62 5.01
CA ASP A 91 40.67 -7.15 5.26
C ASP A 91 40.98 -5.77 4.62
N GLU A 92 40.19 -5.35 3.63
CA GLU A 92 40.30 -4.01 3.03
C GLU A 92 39.71 -2.91 3.94
N ILE A 93 38.82 -3.27 4.87
CA ILE A 93 38.11 -2.33 5.74
C ILE A 93 38.99 -2.02 6.95
N LYS A 94 39.69 -0.89 6.88
CA LYS A 94 40.63 -0.44 7.92
C LYS A 94 40.11 0.69 8.81
N ASP A 95 39.04 1.35 8.37
CA ASP A 95 38.45 2.50 9.05
C ASP A 95 36.95 2.27 9.30
N ASP A 96 36.37 3.08 10.20
CA ASP A 96 34.96 2.97 10.60
C ASP A 96 33.99 3.67 9.62
N SER A 97 34.46 4.18 8.48
CA SER A 97 33.55 4.82 7.53
C SER A 97 32.75 3.78 6.73
N ASP A 98 31.58 4.18 6.23
CA ASP A 98 30.82 3.37 5.26
C ASP A 98 31.28 3.70 3.84
N TRP A 99 31.80 2.69 3.15
CA TRP A 99 32.29 2.81 1.79
C TRP A 99 32.20 1.48 1.04
N VAL A 100 32.20 1.58 -0.30
CA VAL A 100 32.28 0.45 -1.24
C VAL A 100 33.17 0.83 -2.44
N TRP A 101 33.61 -0.16 -3.20
CA TRP A 101 34.29 0.08 -4.46
C TRP A 101 33.27 0.40 -5.57
N PHE A 102 33.59 1.36 -6.43
CA PHE A 102 32.75 1.81 -7.54
C PHE A 102 33.55 1.73 -8.84
N GLU A 103 33.21 0.75 -9.69
CA GLU A 103 33.74 0.67 -11.05
C GLU A 103 33.02 1.69 -11.92
N VAL A 104 33.73 2.76 -12.26
CA VAL A 104 33.18 3.90 -13.00
C VAL A 104 32.92 3.48 -14.44
N GLN A 105 31.65 3.42 -14.81
CA GLN A 105 31.20 3.07 -16.16
C GLN A 105 30.86 4.31 -17.01
N GLN A 106 30.39 5.36 -16.34
CA GLN A 106 30.15 6.68 -16.90
C GLN A 106 30.51 7.73 -15.83
N ALA A 107 31.11 8.84 -16.27
CA ALA A 107 31.43 9.98 -15.43
C ALA A 107 31.13 11.30 -16.19
N PRO A 108 30.97 12.42 -15.48
CA PRO A 108 30.90 13.75 -16.07
C PRO A 108 32.13 14.07 -16.95
N PRO A 109 31.99 14.93 -17.97
CA PRO A 109 33.08 15.27 -18.89
C PRO A 109 34.35 15.78 -18.19
N GLU A 110 34.20 16.50 -17.07
CA GLU A 110 35.31 17.10 -16.32
C GLU A 110 36.24 16.06 -15.68
N VAL A 111 35.70 14.86 -15.40
CA VAL A 111 36.40 13.75 -14.74
C VAL A 111 36.30 12.46 -15.55
N ALA A 112 36.18 12.58 -16.87
CA ALA A 112 36.08 11.44 -17.79
C ALA A 112 37.28 10.48 -17.72
N ASN A 113 38.43 10.95 -17.20
CA ASN A 113 39.62 10.14 -16.92
C ASN A 113 39.39 9.06 -15.83
N LEU A 114 38.28 9.13 -15.08
CA LEU A 114 37.89 8.12 -14.11
C LEU A 114 37.20 6.90 -14.72
N ILE A 115 36.70 7.00 -15.96
CA ILE A 115 36.02 5.89 -16.64
C ILE A 115 36.97 4.68 -16.70
N LYS A 116 36.47 3.50 -16.34
CA LYS A 116 37.19 2.20 -16.15
C LYS A 116 38.02 2.09 -14.88
N LYS A 117 38.17 3.14 -14.09
CA LYS A 117 38.83 3.04 -12.79
C LYS A 117 37.86 2.51 -11.75
N VAL A 118 38.42 1.83 -10.75
CA VAL A 118 37.71 1.49 -9.53
C VAL A 118 38.10 2.53 -8.48
N VAL A 119 37.13 3.29 -8.01
CA VAL A 119 37.32 4.34 -6.99
C VAL A 119 36.53 4.01 -5.74
N ARG A 120 36.96 4.56 -4.60
CA ARG A 120 36.21 4.41 -3.34
C ARG A 120 34.99 5.33 -3.38
N LEU A 121 33.80 4.77 -3.18
CA LEU A 121 32.55 5.51 -3.00
C LEU A 121 32.19 5.54 -1.52
N GLN A 122 31.97 6.73 -0.96
CA GLN A 122 31.64 6.90 0.46
C GLN A 122 30.68 8.08 0.70
N TRP A 123 30.13 8.19 1.90
CA TRP A 123 29.31 9.34 2.28
C TRP A 123 30.12 10.61 2.48
N LYS A 124 29.49 11.77 2.25
CA LYS A 124 30.00 13.07 2.69
C LYS A 124 30.04 13.12 4.22
N ASN A 125 31.00 13.86 4.77
CA ASN A 125 31.18 14.03 6.22
C ASN A 125 30.17 15.04 6.79
N GLN A 126 28.88 14.65 6.86
CA GLN A 126 27.78 15.47 7.37
C GLN A 126 27.10 14.78 8.57
N GLN A 127 26.70 15.54 9.58
CA GLN A 127 26.14 14.97 10.82
C GLN A 127 24.84 14.17 10.57
N GLN A 128 23.97 14.65 9.68
CA GLN A 128 22.73 13.94 9.32
C GLN A 128 23.00 12.57 8.70
N LEU A 129 24.00 12.47 7.80
CA LEU A 129 24.39 11.21 7.16
C LEU A 129 25.03 10.24 8.17
N LYS A 130 25.83 10.73 9.12
CA LYS A 130 26.36 9.90 10.21
C LYS A 130 25.25 9.30 11.06
N SER A 131 24.23 10.09 11.41
CA SER A 131 23.07 9.61 12.14
C SER A 131 22.31 8.53 11.35
N TYR A 132 22.10 8.75 10.04
CA TYR A 132 21.49 7.75 9.16
C TYR A 132 22.29 6.44 9.11
N VAL A 133 23.59 6.51 8.79
CA VAL A 133 24.48 5.34 8.72
C VAL A 133 24.45 4.57 10.03
N LYS A 134 24.57 5.26 11.17
CA LYS A 134 24.50 4.65 12.50
C LYS A 134 23.15 3.96 12.75
N ALA A 135 22.04 4.59 12.37
CA ALA A 135 20.70 4.05 12.62
C ALA A 135 20.45 2.70 11.92
N VAL A 136 21.06 2.48 10.76
CA VAL A 136 20.84 1.28 9.92
C VAL A 136 21.98 0.27 9.94
N THR A 137 23.10 0.57 10.60
CA THR A 137 24.23 -0.35 10.73
C THR A 137 23.83 -1.56 11.59
N ARG A 138 24.09 -2.78 11.09
CA ARG A 138 23.73 -4.04 11.77
C ARG A 138 24.83 -5.09 11.63
N ASP A 139 24.98 -5.92 12.65
CA ASP A 139 25.66 -7.20 12.47
C ASP A 139 24.75 -8.14 11.66
N VAL A 140 25.34 -8.89 10.72
CA VAL A 140 24.58 -9.79 9.86
C VAL A 140 24.99 -11.23 10.11
N ASN A 141 24.06 -12.01 10.68
CA ASN A 141 24.23 -13.42 11.00
C ASN A 141 22.99 -14.19 10.55
N PHE A 142 23.16 -15.16 9.66
CA PHE A 142 22.05 -15.90 9.08
C PHE A 142 21.40 -16.83 10.10
N THR A 143 20.07 -16.75 10.16
CA THR A 143 19.25 -17.63 10.99
C THR A 143 18.90 -18.92 10.24
N SER A 144 18.36 -19.92 10.95
CA SER A 144 17.79 -21.13 10.32
C SER A 144 16.65 -20.80 9.35
N ALA A 145 15.86 -19.76 9.63
CA ALA A 145 14.81 -19.28 8.73
C ALA A 145 15.39 -18.71 7.43
N THR A 146 16.51 -17.99 7.50
CA THR A 146 17.24 -17.49 6.33
C THR A 146 17.71 -18.65 5.45
N VAL A 147 18.31 -19.67 6.05
CA VAL A 147 18.77 -20.87 5.34
C VAL A 147 17.59 -21.64 4.72
N ALA A 148 16.45 -21.73 5.42
CA ALA A 148 15.24 -22.35 4.87
C ALA A 148 14.69 -21.59 3.66
N SER A 149 14.65 -20.26 3.73
CA SER A 149 14.22 -19.39 2.61
C SER A 149 15.17 -19.50 1.40
N GLN A 150 16.49 -19.60 1.62
CA GLN A 150 17.45 -19.85 0.54
C GLN A 150 17.18 -21.17 -0.19
N LYS A 151 16.82 -22.24 0.54
CA LYS A 151 16.47 -23.54 -0.06
C LYS A 151 15.21 -23.48 -0.92
N GLN A 152 14.33 -22.50 -0.68
CA GLN A 152 13.15 -22.21 -1.50
C GLN A 152 13.49 -21.36 -2.74
N GLY A 153 14.77 -21.04 -2.97
CA GLY A 153 15.21 -20.29 -4.15
C GLY A 153 15.15 -18.77 -3.99
N ASN A 154 14.95 -18.24 -2.78
CA ASN A 154 15.04 -16.79 -2.54
C ASN A 154 16.50 -16.33 -2.44
N ILE A 155 16.79 -15.15 -2.98
CA ILE A 155 18.11 -14.53 -2.90
C ILE A 155 18.25 -13.77 -1.58
N HIS A 156 19.31 -14.07 -0.84
CA HIS A 156 19.69 -13.43 0.42
C HIS A 156 21.10 -12.83 0.31
N PRO A 157 21.48 -11.84 1.15
CA PRO A 157 22.79 -11.17 1.11
C PRO A 157 23.90 -12.05 1.67
N GLN A 158 24.12 -13.22 1.06
CA GLN A 158 25.02 -14.28 1.57
C GLN A 158 26.45 -13.81 1.77
N ARG A 159 26.89 -12.81 0.98
CA ARG A 159 28.23 -12.21 1.05
C ARG A 159 28.44 -11.37 2.31
N LEU A 160 27.34 -11.02 3.00
CA LEU A 160 27.33 -10.27 4.24
C LEU A 160 27.14 -11.18 5.46
N ASN A 161 26.96 -12.49 5.28
CA ASN A 161 26.79 -13.42 6.40
C ASN A 161 28.05 -13.46 7.28
N ASN A 162 27.86 -13.47 8.60
CA ASN A 162 28.90 -13.39 9.63
C ASN A 162 29.80 -12.16 9.50
N ARG A 163 29.25 -11.01 9.08
CA ARG A 163 29.96 -9.73 9.03
C ARG A 163 29.37 -8.80 10.08
N SER A 164 30.23 -8.23 10.90
CA SER A 164 29.84 -7.21 11.88
C SER A 164 29.77 -5.83 11.23
N GLU A 165 28.95 -4.96 11.82
CA GLU A 165 28.81 -3.55 11.45
C GLU A 165 28.61 -3.33 9.95
N VAL A 166 27.73 -4.12 9.33
CA VAL A 166 27.35 -3.92 7.94
C VAL A 166 26.62 -2.60 7.81
N LYS A 167 27.25 -1.67 7.11
CA LYS A 167 26.79 -0.30 6.87
C LYS A 167 25.98 -0.21 5.55
N PRO A 168 25.19 0.86 5.30
CA PRO A 168 24.19 0.86 4.23
C PRO A 168 24.76 0.71 2.80
N LEU A 169 25.91 1.30 2.45
CA LEU A 169 26.51 1.08 1.12
C LEU A 169 26.94 -0.37 0.93
N GLN A 170 27.54 -0.96 1.97
CA GLN A 170 27.93 -2.37 1.98
C GLN A 170 26.71 -3.29 1.84
N SER A 171 25.60 -2.96 2.52
CA SER A 171 24.35 -3.71 2.40
C SER A 171 23.80 -3.71 0.97
N LEU A 172 23.95 -2.59 0.25
CA LEU A 172 23.50 -2.46 -1.14
C LEU A 172 24.41 -3.24 -2.10
N ALA A 173 25.72 -3.11 -1.97
CA ALA A 173 26.70 -3.83 -2.81
C ALA A 173 26.67 -5.35 -2.57
N GLY A 174 26.43 -5.78 -1.33
CA GLY A 174 26.37 -7.19 -0.94
C GLY A 174 25.00 -7.85 -1.06
N ALA A 175 23.99 -7.16 -1.58
CA ALA A 175 22.61 -7.64 -1.62
C ALA A 175 22.40 -8.87 -2.53
N ARG A 176 23.28 -9.06 -3.53
CA ARG A 176 23.23 -10.18 -4.49
C ARG A 176 24.43 -11.12 -4.36
N PRO A 177 24.34 -12.36 -4.88
CA PRO A 177 25.43 -13.32 -4.87
C PRO A 177 26.71 -12.87 -5.60
N LYS A 178 26.62 -11.91 -6.53
CA LYS A 178 27.73 -11.42 -7.36
C LYS A 178 27.78 -9.89 -7.31
N ASP A 179 28.93 -9.30 -7.64
CA ASP A 179 29.07 -7.84 -7.84
C ASP A 179 28.48 -7.42 -9.19
N ASP A 180 27.15 -7.42 -9.29
CA ASP A 180 26.40 -7.05 -10.50
C ASP A 180 25.38 -5.93 -10.25
N VAL A 181 25.53 -5.23 -9.13
CA VAL A 181 24.68 -4.11 -8.75
C VAL A 181 25.12 -2.85 -9.50
N ILE A 182 24.33 -2.45 -10.49
CA ILE A 182 24.54 -1.21 -11.25
C ILE A 182 23.71 -0.08 -10.63
N VAL A 183 24.34 1.07 -10.42
CA VAL A 183 23.70 2.23 -9.82
C VAL A 183 24.06 3.52 -10.57
N THR A 184 23.17 4.50 -10.45
CA THR A 184 23.49 5.90 -10.67
C THR A 184 23.66 6.61 -9.33
N VAL A 185 24.45 7.68 -9.29
CA VAL A 185 24.65 8.51 -8.10
C VAL A 185 24.43 9.98 -8.42
N ASP A 186 23.52 10.62 -7.69
CA ASP A 186 23.18 12.03 -7.87
C ASP A 186 24.20 12.92 -7.12
N ASN A 187 24.67 14.01 -7.76
CA ASN A 187 25.51 15.05 -7.15
C ASN A 187 26.78 14.55 -6.43
N ALA A 188 27.44 13.53 -6.97
CA ALA A 188 28.67 13.00 -6.42
C ALA A 188 29.87 13.93 -6.66
N GLU A 189 30.70 14.12 -5.63
CA GLU A 189 31.89 14.98 -5.66
C GLU A 189 33.15 14.11 -5.63
N VAL A 190 34.14 14.45 -6.46
CA VAL A 190 35.44 13.78 -6.46
C VAL A 190 36.39 14.57 -5.57
N ILE A 191 36.97 13.90 -4.58
CA ILE A 191 38.07 14.43 -3.76
C ILE A 191 39.31 13.57 -3.96
N GLU A 192 40.48 14.17 -3.72
CA GLU A 192 41.75 13.46 -3.73
C GLU A 192 42.30 13.40 -2.30
N THR A 193 42.67 12.21 -1.86
CA THR A 193 43.24 11.99 -0.51
C THR A 193 44.29 10.90 -0.61
N ASN A 194 45.52 11.18 -0.14
CA ASN A 194 46.65 10.23 -0.18
C ASN A 194 46.87 9.59 -1.57
N ASN A 195 46.83 10.39 -2.64
CA ASN A 195 46.89 9.95 -4.05
C ASN A 195 45.80 8.94 -4.46
N GLN A 196 44.68 8.86 -3.72
CA GLN A 196 43.50 8.10 -4.08
C GLN A 196 42.33 9.04 -4.38
N GLN A 197 41.64 8.78 -5.49
CA GLN A 197 40.43 9.51 -5.87
C GLN A 197 39.24 8.85 -5.18
N ILE A 198 38.47 9.64 -4.43
CA ILE A 198 37.32 9.21 -3.65
C ILE A 198 36.09 9.93 -4.16
N LEU A 199 35.03 9.19 -4.41
CA LEU A 199 33.72 9.70 -4.80
C LEU A 199 32.83 9.84 -3.56
N GLN A 200 32.39 11.06 -3.24
CA GLN A 200 31.55 11.35 -2.08
C GLN A 200 30.11 11.66 -2.47
N ILE A 201 29.16 11.04 -1.77
CA ILE A 201 27.72 11.18 -2.00
C ILE A 201 26.97 11.67 -0.76
N SER A 202 25.87 12.39 -0.99
CA SER A 202 24.92 12.83 0.05
C SER A 202 23.57 12.12 -0.02
N GLN A 203 23.39 11.25 -1.00
CA GLN A 203 22.16 10.47 -1.20
C GLN A 203 22.52 9.03 -1.53
N GLU A 204 21.64 8.12 -1.17
CA GLU A 204 21.82 6.70 -1.45
C GLU A 204 21.87 6.44 -2.96
N PRO A 205 22.76 5.54 -3.44
CA PRO A 205 22.80 5.17 -4.85
C PRO A 205 21.46 4.60 -5.35
N ILE A 206 21.14 4.88 -6.60
CA ILE A 206 19.89 4.49 -7.24
C ILE A 206 20.14 3.30 -8.16
N LEU A 207 19.46 2.18 -7.92
CA LEU A 207 19.54 0.99 -8.76
C LEU A 207 19.04 1.30 -10.17
N ALA A 208 19.86 0.99 -11.18
CA ALA A 208 19.62 1.34 -12.56
C ALA A 208 19.96 0.20 -13.52
N THR A 209 19.46 0.30 -14.75
CA THR A 209 19.72 -0.68 -15.81
C THR A 209 20.25 0.01 -17.07
N GLY A 210 21.27 -0.57 -17.67
CA GLY A 210 21.96 -0.03 -18.84
C GLY A 210 23.00 1.03 -18.48
N ARG A 211 23.71 1.50 -19.50
CA ARG A 211 24.65 2.64 -19.41
C ARG A 211 24.23 3.80 -20.27
N PHE A 212 23.62 3.47 -21.41
CA PHE A 212 23.09 4.41 -22.36
C PHE A 212 21.62 4.11 -22.61
N TYR A 213 20.90 5.10 -23.08
CA TYR A 213 19.55 4.96 -23.58
C TYR A 213 19.34 5.74 -24.87
N GLY A 214 18.40 5.27 -25.69
CA GLY A 214 17.99 5.90 -26.95
C GLY A 214 16.48 5.88 -27.08
N LEU A 215 15.94 6.73 -27.96
CA LEU A 215 14.52 6.75 -28.31
C LEU A 215 14.34 6.26 -29.74
N VAL A 216 13.63 5.15 -29.91
CA VAL A 216 13.51 4.46 -31.20
C VAL A 216 12.09 4.04 -31.52
N ASP A 217 11.81 3.89 -32.80
CA ASP A 217 10.72 3.09 -33.32
C ASP A 217 11.25 1.68 -33.67
N ILE A 218 10.55 0.64 -33.25
CA ILE A 218 10.95 -0.75 -33.52
C ILE A 218 10.22 -1.21 -34.79
N ILE A 219 10.91 -1.14 -35.93
CA ILE A 219 10.32 -1.36 -37.25
C ILE A 219 9.90 -2.82 -37.43
N GLN A 220 10.85 -3.74 -37.24
CA GLN A 220 10.62 -5.17 -37.46
C GLN A 220 11.68 -6.03 -36.77
N ALA A 221 11.31 -7.28 -36.47
CA ALA A 221 12.22 -8.32 -36.06
C ALA A 221 12.95 -8.89 -37.30
N LYS A 222 14.28 -8.89 -37.29
CA LYS A 222 15.10 -9.61 -38.28
C LYS A 222 15.22 -11.10 -37.95
N ASN A 223 15.25 -11.41 -36.65
CA ASN A 223 15.13 -12.76 -36.11
C ASN A 223 14.56 -12.68 -34.67
N GLN A 224 14.66 -13.75 -33.88
CA GLN A 224 14.11 -13.78 -32.51
C GLN A 224 14.66 -12.68 -31.57
N GLU A 225 15.89 -12.21 -31.80
CA GLU A 225 16.56 -11.27 -30.90
C GLU A 225 17.12 -10.02 -31.59
N LEU A 226 17.26 -9.99 -32.92
CA LEU A 226 17.75 -8.84 -33.67
C LEU A 226 16.59 -8.04 -34.26
N PHE A 227 16.62 -6.74 -34.05
CA PHE A 227 15.57 -5.80 -34.45
C PHE A 227 16.16 -4.68 -35.29
N GLN A 228 15.46 -4.34 -36.37
CA GLN A 228 15.71 -3.09 -37.08
C GLN A 228 14.93 -1.99 -36.37
N VAL A 229 15.63 -0.92 -36.01
CA VAL A 229 15.04 0.22 -35.33
C VAL A 229 15.36 1.50 -36.09
N ARG A 230 14.50 2.50 -35.93
CA ARG A 230 14.74 3.85 -36.43
C ARG A 230 14.84 4.81 -35.26
N HIS A 231 15.92 5.57 -35.21
CA HIS A 231 16.13 6.53 -34.13
C HIS A 231 15.26 7.78 -34.30
N TYR A 232 14.86 8.35 -33.17
CA TYR A 232 14.17 9.64 -33.13
C TYR A 232 15.11 10.75 -33.58
N ASN A 233 14.65 11.58 -34.51
CA ASN A 233 15.38 12.71 -35.00
C ASN A 233 14.93 13.99 -34.30
N GLN A 234 15.82 14.55 -33.47
CA GLN A 234 15.54 15.74 -32.69
C GLN A 234 15.22 16.99 -33.55
N LYS A 235 15.69 17.03 -34.81
CA LYS A 235 15.46 18.18 -35.71
C LYS A 235 14.08 18.17 -36.34
N SER A 236 13.62 17.01 -36.80
CA SER A 236 12.32 16.84 -37.44
C SER A 236 11.19 16.51 -36.44
N ALA A 237 11.56 16.16 -35.20
CA ALA A 237 10.69 15.66 -34.15
C ALA A 237 9.95 14.36 -34.53
N LYS A 238 10.53 13.54 -35.40
CA LYS A 238 9.93 12.30 -35.96
C LYS A 238 10.89 11.12 -35.89
N PHE A 239 10.37 9.91 -36.08
CA PHE A 239 11.18 8.71 -36.35
C PHE A 239 11.54 8.66 -37.84
N ASP A 240 12.44 9.56 -38.26
CA ASP A 240 13.05 9.60 -39.59
C ASP A 240 14.60 9.68 -39.51
N GLY A 241 15.15 9.34 -38.35
CA GLY A 241 16.59 9.30 -38.11
C GLY A 241 17.27 8.06 -38.67
N ILE A 242 18.50 7.82 -38.19
CA ILE A 242 19.33 6.69 -38.62
C ILE A 242 18.63 5.37 -38.27
N GLU A 243 18.65 4.42 -39.21
CA GLU A 243 18.25 3.05 -38.94
C GLU A 243 19.43 2.22 -38.47
N GLU A 244 19.22 1.41 -37.43
CA GLU A 244 20.24 0.58 -36.82
C GLU A 244 19.68 -0.83 -36.58
N THR A 245 20.56 -1.84 -36.57
CA THR A 245 20.20 -3.17 -36.06
C THR A 245 20.69 -3.31 -34.63
N ILE A 246 19.76 -3.50 -33.70
CA ILE A 246 20.04 -3.71 -32.28
C ILE A 246 19.64 -5.14 -31.87
N ARG A 247 20.09 -5.57 -30.68
CA ARG A 247 19.65 -6.82 -30.07
C ARG A 247 18.71 -6.55 -28.91
N ILE A 248 17.52 -7.14 -28.92
CA ILE A 248 16.61 -7.24 -27.78
C ILE A 248 16.58 -8.71 -27.38
N PRO A 249 17.29 -9.11 -26.31
CA PRO A 249 17.41 -10.53 -25.94
C PRO A 249 16.07 -11.16 -25.54
N GLN A 250 15.85 -12.40 -25.94
CA GLN A 250 14.74 -13.21 -25.44
C GLN A 250 15.16 -13.86 -24.13
N GLN A 251 14.49 -13.54 -23.03
CA GLN A 251 14.77 -14.15 -21.74
C GLN A 251 14.28 -15.60 -21.71
N VAL A 252 14.96 -16.42 -20.93
CA VAL A 252 14.61 -17.83 -20.76
C VAL A 252 13.38 -17.97 -19.86
N VAL A 253 12.73 -19.14 -19.92
CA VAL A 253 11.64 -19.48 -19.00
C VAL A 253 12.21 -19.74 -17.60
N ASP A 254 11.59 -19.18 -16.57
CA ASP A 254 12.01 -19.36 -15.18
C ASP A 254 11.05 -20.24 -14.38
N THR A 255 11.16 -20.23 -13.04
CA THR A 255 10.36 -21.13 -12.19
C THR A 255 8.85 -20.84 -12.24
N ARG A 256 8.42 -19.72 -12.84
CA ARG A 256 7.02 -19.40 -13.11
C ARG A 256 6.49 -20.06 -14.39
N ASN A 257 7.33 -20.80 -15.11
CA ASN A 257 7.01 -21.41 -16.41
C ASN A 257 6.65 -20.39 -17.52
N ILE A 258 7.07 -19.14 -17.33
CA ILE A 258 7.02 -18.05 -18.32
C ILE A 258 8.36 -17.30 -18.31
N PRO A 259 8.74 -16.63 -19.40
CA PRO A 259 9.85 -15.69 -19.35
C PRO A 259 9.41 -14.35 -18.71
N PRO A 260 10.31 -13.63 -18.02
CA PRO A 260 10.03 -12.31 -17.43
C PRO A 260 9.78 -11.24 -18.50
N SER A 261 10.31 -11.43 -19.71
CA SER A 261 10.03 -10.60 -20.89
C SER A 261 9.98 -11.45 -22.16
N THR A 262 9.29 -10.96 -23.19
CA THR A 262 9.22 -11.64 -24.49
C THR A 262 9.38 -10.65 -25.63
N THR A 263 10.08 -11.05 -26.69
CA THR A 263 10.21 -10.25 -27.91
C THR A 263 9.06 -10.48 -28.88
N TYR A 264 8.21 -11.49 -28.62
CA TYR A 264 7.10 -11.84 -29.49
C TYR A 264 6.12 -10.68 -29.67
N LYS A 265 5.86 -10.32 -30.93
CA LYS A 265 5.02 -9.18 -31.34
C LYS A 265 5.39 -7.83 -30.71
N LEU A 266 6.63 -7.64 -30.24
CA LEU A 266 7.06 -6.38 -29.63
C LEU A 266 6.97 -5.19 -30.60
N ALA A 267 7.41 -5.38 -31.85
CA ALA A 267 7.33 -4.35 -32.90
C ALA A 267 5.88 -3.94 -33.24
N ALA A 268 4.92 -4.85 -33.05
CA ALA A 268 3.50 -4.60 -33.29
C ALA A 268 2.75 -4.15 -32.01
N SER A 269 3.46 -3.92 -30.90
CA SER A 269 2.84 -3.57 -29.62
C SER A 269 2.25 -2.15 -29.67
N PRO A 270 0.97 -1.94 -29.35
CA PRO A 270 0.35 -0.61 -29.33
C PRO A 270 1.04 0.37 -28.37
N ALA A 271 1.64 -0.14 -27.30
CA ALA A 271 2.44 0.65 -26.35
C ALA A 271 3.64 1.35 -27.01
N GLY A 272 4.11 0.80 -28.13
CA GLY A 272 5.23 1.30 -28.92
C GLY A 272 4.91 2.37 -29.94
N ASN A 273 3.63 2.71 -30.16
CA ASN A 273 3.23 3.63 -31.25
C ASN A 273 3.86 5.03 -31.14
N ALA A 274 4.18 5.49 -29.93
CA ALA A 274 4.86 6.77 -29.69
C ALA A 274 6.40 6.63 -29.62
N GLY A 275 6.91 5.41 -29.83
CA GLY A 275 8.30 5.00 -29.65
C GLY A 275 8.59 4.30 -28.32
N TRP A 276 9.74 3.65 -28.30
CA TRP A 276 10.34 2.99 -27.14
C TRP A 276 11.62 3.69 -26.72
N TYR A 277 11.73 3.99 -25.43
CA TYR A 277 13.04 4.18 -24.83
C TYR A 277 13.70 2.81 -24.64
N ILE A 278 14.89 2.64 -25.22
CA ILE A 278 15.72 1.44 -25.09
C ILE A 278 16.90 1.76 -24.18
N TYR A 279 17.17 0.93 -23.18
CA TYR A 279 18.29 1.10 -22.24
C TYR A 279 19.24 -0.09 -22.35
N GLY A 280 20.54 0.16 -22.40
CA GLY A 280 21.52 -0.90 -22.60
C GLY A 280 22.93 -0.38 -22.83
N ALA A 281 23.72 -1.18 -23.54
CA ALA A 281 25.08 -0.83 -23.97
C ALA A 281 25.47 -1.69 -25.18
N LYS A 282 26.52 -1.27 -25.90
CA LYS A 282 27.10 -2.09 -26.97
C LYS A 282 27.83 -3.29 -26.38
N ASN A 283 27.74 -4.43 -27.06
CA ASN A 283 28.56 -5.61 -26.78
C ASN A 283 29.94 -5.52 -27.45
N ASN A 284 30.76 -6.57 -27.33
CA ASN A 284 32.10 -6.64 -27.95
C ASN A 284 32.08 -6.59 -29.49
N GLN A 285 30.94 -6.82 -30.13
CA GLN A 285 30.76 -6.73 -31.59
C GLN A 285 30.25 -5.35 -32.03
N GLY A 286 30.08 -4.40 -31.09
CA GLY A 286 29.56 -3.07 -31.36
C GLY A 286 28.04 -2.98 -31.52
N VAL A 287 27.30 -4.09 -31.35
CA VAL A 287 25.84 -4.13 -31.42
C VAL A 287 25.24 -3.63 -30.11
N PHE A 288 24.32 -2.66 -30.17
CA PHE A 288 23.59 -2.22 -28.98
C PHE A 288 22.65 -3.32 -28.49
N VAL A 289 22.84 -3.76 -27.24
CA VAL A 289 22.02 -4.81 -26.62
C VAL A 289 21.15 -4.18 -25.55
N VAL A 290 19.84 -4.28 -25.75
CA VAL A 290 18.82 -3.76 -24.85
C VAL A 290 18.73 -4.63 -23.60
N GLN A 291 18.74 -3.98 -22.45
CA GLN A 291 18.57 -4.58 -21.12
C GLN A 291 17.24 -4.16 -20.48
N ALA A 292 16.64 -3.05 -20.93
CA ALA A 292 15.32 -2.62 -20.49
C ALA A 292 14.58 -1.79 -21.55
N LEU A 293 13.24 -1.83 -21.48
CA LEU A 293 12.32 -1.14 -22.39
C LEU A 293 11.36 -0.26 -21.60
N ALA A 294 11.05 0.92 -22.13
CA ALA A 294 10.05 1.82 -21.55
C ALA A 294 9.23 2.50 -22.66
N PRO A 295 7.89 2.41 -22.65
CA PRO A 295 7.05 3.02 -23.69
C PRO A 295 7.01 4.54 -23.51
N ARG A 296 7.41 5.31 -24.54
CA ARG A 296 7.48 6.79 -24.44
C ARG A 296 6.13 7.40 -24.06
N SER A 297 5.05 6.87 -24.61
CA SER A 297 3.69 7.38 -24.39
C SER A 297 3.29 7.41 -22.91
N LEU A 298 3.82 6.52 -22.07
CA LEU A 298 3.48 6.43 -20.65
C LEU A 298 3.93 7.67 -19.86
N PHE A 299 5.08 8.25 -20.22
CA PHE A 299 5.70 9.33 -19.45
C PHE A 299 5.32 10.74 -19.93
N GLN A 300 4.75 10.85 -21.12
CA GLN A 300 4.28 12.13 -21.65
C GLN A 300 3.15 12.70 -20.80
N LEU A 301 3.18 14.01 -20.56
CA LEU A 301 2.11 14.77 -19.88
C LEU A 301 0.90 14.98 -20.80
N GLN A 302 0.39 13.89 -21.36
CA GLN A 302 -0.76 13.84 -22.26
C GLN A 302 -1.70 12.75 -21.75
N PRO A 303 -2.75 13.10 -20.98
CA PRO A 303 -3.69 12.11 -20.48
C PRO A 303 -4.62 11.64 -21.60
N ASP A 304 -4.99 10.36 -21.58
CA ASP A 304 -5.99 9.81 -22.51
C ASP A 304 -7.41 10.21 -22.08
N LYS A 305 -7.60 10.44 -20.78
CA LYS A 305 -8.87 10.89 -20.19
C LYS A 305 -8.61 11.90 -19.07
N ILE A 306 -9.41 12.96 -19.04
CA ILE A 306 -9.45 13.93 -17.94
C ILE A 306 -10.82 13.83 -17.28
N ILE A 307 -10.83 13.70 -15.96
CA ILE A 307 -12.06 13.64 -15.17
C ILE A 307 -12.03 14.80 -14.20
N LEU A 308 -12.95 15.74 -14.44
CA LEU A 308 -13.11 16.94 -13.63
C LEU A 308 -14.24 16.74 -12.63
N GLY A 309 -14.09 17.35 -11.45
CA GLY A 309 -15.12 17.37 -10.41
C GLY A 309 -14.98 16.27 -9.35
N THR A 310 -15.43 16.61 -8.14
CA THR A 310 -15.21 15.79 -6.93
C THR A 310 -15.91 14.43 -6.98
N GLU A 311 -17.15 14.36 -7.49
CA GLU A 311 -17.95 13.13 -7.47
C GLU A 311 -17.54 12.13 -8.58
N THR A 312 -17.31 12.62 -9.79
CA THR A 312 -16.87 11.80 -10.94
C THR A 312 -15.46 11.25 -10.72
N GLY A 313 -14.54 12.06 -10.17
CA GLY A 313 -13.21 11.59 -9.77
C GLY A 313 -13.29 10.54 -8.65
N ARG A 314 -14.22 10.72 -7.70
CA ARG A 314 -14.50 9.74 -6.65
C ARG A 314 -14.97 8.39 -7.23
N ASP A 315 -15.91 8.41 -8.17
CA ASP A 315 -16.38 7.19 -8.83
C ASP A 315 -15.25 6.46 -9.58
N TYR A 316 -14.35 7.20 -10.22
CA TYR A 316 -13.17 6.60 -10.87
C TYR A 316 -12.20 5.93 -9.88
N ILE A 317 -11.94 6.55 -8.72
CA ILE A 317 -11.08 5.98 -7.66
C ILE A 317 -11.64 4.63 -7.12
N ASN A 318 -12.93 4.35 -7.31
CA ASN A 318 -13.47 3.03 -6.98
C ASN A 318 -13.24 1.96 -8.05
N GLN A 319 -13.07 2.37 -9.30
CA GLN A 319 -13.17 1.51 -10.49
C GLN A 319 -11.87 1.41 -11.28
N TYR A 320 -10.82 2.17 -10.93
CA TYR A 320 -9.58 2.24 -11.73
C TYR A 320 -8.82 0.92 -11.92
N TRP A 321 -9.20 -0.14 -11.21
CA TRP A 321 -8.68 -1.51 -11.37
C TRP A 321 -9.71 -2.48 -11.96
N ASP A 322 -10.82 -1.99 -12.51
CA ASP A 322 -11.78 -2.79 -13.26
C ASP A 322 -11.19 -3.14 -14.64
N ILE A 323 -10.19 -4.04 -14.62
CA ILE A 323 -9.44 -4.45 -15.80
C ILE A 323 -10.03 -5.73 -16.38
N ALA A 324 -9.99 -5.85 -17.70
CA ALA A 324 -10.36 -7.05 -18.43
C ALA A 324 -9.14 -7.72 -19.08
N ALA A 325 -9.26 -9.01 -19.42
CA ALA A 325 -8.22 -9.71 -20.17
C ALA A 325 -7.94 -9.05 -21.54
N THR A 326 -8.94 -8.37 -22.12
CA THR A 326 -8.85 -7.61 -23.37
C THR A 326 -8.06 -6.31 -23.25
N ASP A 327 -7.69 -5.88 -22.04
CA ASP A 327 -6.84 -4.70 -21.85
C ASP A 327 -5.36 -4.99 -22.01
N LYS A 328 -5.00 -6.27 -22.13
CA LYS A 328 -3.64 -6.70 -22.41
C LYS A 328 -3.03 -5.95 -23.60
N GLY A 329 -1.78 -5.51 -23.45
CA GLY A 329 -1.02 -4.75 -24.45
C GLY A 329 -1.35 -3.26 -24.48
N LYS A 330 -2.30 -2.77 -23.67
CA LYS A 330 -2.68 -1.35 -23.63
C LYS A 330 -1.97 -0.58 -22.52
N ILE A 331 -1.87 0.72 -22.76
CA ILE A 331 -1.52 1.75 -21.77
C ILE A 331 -2.74 2.65 -21.60
N SER A 332 -2.96 3.14 -20.39
CA SER A 332 -3.95 4.19 -20.13
C SER A 332 -3.42 5.22 -19.15
N LYS A 333 -3.70 6.50 -19.43
CA LYS A 333 -3.35 7.65 -18.60
C LYS A 333 -4.61 8.44 -18.27
N VAL A 334 -4.91 8.60 -16.97
CA VAL A 334 -6.09 9.34 -16.53
C VAL A 334 -5.72 10.42 -15.54
N LEU A 335 -6.11 11.65 -15.81
CA LEU A 335 -5.92 12.80 -14.91
C LEU A 335 -7.22 13.12 -14.18
N LEU A 336 -7.17 13.19 -12.85
CA LEU A 336 -8.26 13.68 -12.00
C LEU A 336 -7.90 15.05 -11.42
N ASP A 337 -8.82 15.99 -11.55
CA ASP A 337 -8.72 17.31 -10.92
C ASP A 337 -10.09 17.77 -10.43
N SER A 338 -10.24 17.97 -9.11
CA SER A 338 -11.48 18.45 -8.50
C SER A 338 -11.61 19.98 -8.56
N THR A 339 -10.54 20.69 -8.87
CA THR A 339 -10.43 22.16 -8.80
C THR A 339 -10.50 22.83 -10.16
N ALA A 340 -10.12 22.13 -11.22
CA ALA A 340 -10.19 22.65 -12.58
C ALA A 340 -11.61 22.56 -13.15
N THR A 341 -12.04 23.62 -13.85
CA THR A 341 -13.32 23.64 -14.59
C THR A 341 -13.16 23.20 -16.03
N GLU A 342 -11.94 23.27 -16.57
CA GLU A 342 -11.61 22.90 -17.95
C GLU A 342 -10.39 21.99 -18.04
N SER A 343 -10.35 21.14 -19.07
CA SER A 343 -9.28 20.17 -19.29
C SER A 343 -7.89 20.81 -19.46
N GLN A 344 -7.81 21.92 -20.20
CA GLN A 344 -6.57 22.66 -20.43
C GLN A 344 -6.01 23.24 -19.14
N GLN A 345 -6.90 23.73 -18.26
CA GLN A 345 -6.52 24.22 -16.94
C GLN A 345 -5.91 23.10 -16.11
N ALA A 346 -6.52 21.90 -16.08
CA ALA A 346 -6.01 20.76 -15.33
C ALA A 346 -4.59 20.34 -15.76
N ILE A 347 -4.29 20.37 -17.07
CA ILE A 347 -2.96 20.04 -17.59
C ILE A 347 -1.94 21.15 -17.29
N SER A 348 -2.32 22.43 -17.40
CA SER A 348 -1.40 23.58 -17.24
C SER A 348 -0.74 23.69 -15.87
N GLN A 349 -1.28 22.99 -14.87
CA GLN A 349 -0.79 22.99 -13.49
C GLN A 349 0.38 22.03 -13.25
N TRP A 350 0.80 21.28 -14.27
CA TRP A 350 1.92 20.34 -14.22
C TRP A 350 3.12 20.96 -14.94
N GLN A 351 4.14 21.32 -14.18
CA GLN A 351 5.26 22.16 -14.61
C GLN A 351 6.59 21.47 -14.37
N GLU A 352 7.60 21.86 -15.15
CA GLU A 352 8.98 21.40 -14.96
C GLU A 352 9.47 21.67 -13.53
N GLY A 353 10.10 20.68 -12.90
CA GLY A 353 10.55 20.72 -11.51
C GLY A 353 9.50 20.32 -10.46
N ASP A 354 8.24 20.10 -10.86
CA ASP A 354 7.22 19.57 -9.95
C ASP A 354 7.63 18.19 -9.41
N LYS A 355 7.51 18.02 -8.09
CA LYS A 355 7.71 16.74 -7.40
C LYS A 355 6.40 16.15 -6.94
N LEU A 356 6.27 14.83 -7.08
CA LEU A 356 5.03 14.09 -6.88
C LEU A 356 5.31 12.83 -6.07
N ILE A 357 4.35 12.44 -5.23
CA ILE A 357 4.38 11.15 -4.56
C ILE A 357 3.76 10.11 -5.49
N ILE A 358 4.34 8.92 -5.56
CA ILE A 358 3.79 7.80 -6.31
C ILE A 358 3.26 6.74 -5.35
N LEU A 359 2.06 6.25 -5.62
CA LEU A 359 1.59 4.97 -5.11
C LEU A 359 1.71 3.95 -6.25
N ASN A 360 2.63 2.99 -6.12
CA ASN A 360 2.81 1.90 -7.07
C ASN A 360 2.05 0.67 -6.58
N LEU A 361 1.32 0.03 -7.47
CA LEU A 361 0.74 -1.29 -7.22
C LEU A 361 0.73 -2.12 -8.51
N PHE A 362 1.24 -3.35 -8.43
CA PHE A 362 1.02 -4.35 -9.47
C PHE A 362 -0.04 -5.38 -9.06
N GLY A 363 -0.71 -5.94 -10.07
CA GLY A 363 -1.65 -7.06 -9.94
C GLY A 363 -1.02 -8.43 -10.22
N GLY A 364 -1.90 -9.41 -10.44
CA GLY A 364 -1.52 -10.79 -10.63
C GLY A 364 -1.29 -11.19 -12.09
N ILE A 365 -0.71 -12.38 -12.26
CA ILE A 365 -0.59 -13.07 -13.55
C ILE A 365 -1.73 -14.09 -13.68
N GLY A 366 -2.64 -13.88 -14.62
CA GLY A 366 -3.71 -14.82 -14.97
C GLY A 366 -3.44 -15.55 -16.28
N GLY A 367 -4.50 -16.13 -16.86
CA GLY A 367 -4.41 -16.91 -18.11
C GLY A 367 -4.18 -18.40 -17.86
N GLU A 368 -3.74 -19.12 -18.88
CA GLU A 368 -3.42 -20.55 -18.81
C GLU A 368 -2.26 -20.82 -17.85
N LYS A 369 -1.30 -19.90 -17.79
CA LYS A 369 -0.16 -19.91 -16.86
C LYS A 369 -0.37 -18.94 -15.70
N ALA A 370 -1.60 -18.93 -15.15
CA ALA A 370 -1.90 -18.14 -13.96
C ALA A 370 -0.99 -18.53 -12.80
N GLU A 371 -0.59 -17.54 -12.01
CA GLU A 371 0.22 -17.78 -10.81
C GLU A 371 -0.63 -18.44 -9.71
N SER A 372 0.05 -19.22 -8.86
CA SER A 372 -0.58 -19.72 -7.64
C SER A 372 -0.86 -18.58 -6.68
N LEU A 373 -1.99 -18.67 -5.97
CA LEU A 373 -2.35 -17.66 -4.98
C LEU A 373 -1.55 -17.91 -3.69
N GLY A 374 -0.75 -16.93 -3.28
CA GLY A 374 -0.03 -16.97 -2.01
C GLY A 374 -0.94 -16.85 -0.78
N VAL A 375 -2.13 -16.25 -0.96
CA VAL A 375 -3.18 -16.18 0.06
C VAL A 375 -4.48 -16.70 -0.55
N PRO A 376 -5.21 -17.61 0.12
CA PRO A 376 -6.44 -18.19 -0.43
C PRO A 376 -7.40 -17.11 -0.95
N GLN A 377 -7.87 -17.30 -2.18
CA GLN A 377 -8.88 -16.43 -2.82
C GLN A 377 -8.50 -14.93 -2.85
N THR A 378 -7.20 -14.63 -2.90
CA THR A 378 -6.67 -13.26 -2.83
C THR A 378 -5.51 -13.07 -3.81
N ILE A 379 -5.58 -12.05 -4.64
CA ILE A 379 -4.46 -11.59 -5.50
C ILE A 379 -3.79 -10.44 -4.76
N THR A 380 -2.65 -10.70 -4.14
CA THR A 380 -2.01 -9.76 -3.22
C THR A 380 -1.39 -8.55 -3.93
N GLY A 381 -0.60 -8.80 -4.96
CA GLY A 381 0.25 -7.78 -5.58
C GLY A 381 1.42 -7.35 -4.69
N HIS A 382 2.07 -6.25 -5.05
CA HIS A 382 3.09 -5.57 -4.23
C HIS A 382 2.89 -4.06 -4.32
N PHE A 383 3.08 -3.38 -3.19
CA PHE A 383 2.94 -1.94 -3.08
C PHE A 383 4.30 -1.29 -2.78
N ALA A 384 4.55 -0.14 -3.40
CA ALA A 384 5.66 0.71 -3.04
C ALA A 384 5.28 2.19 -3.14
N PHE A 385 5.97 3.02 -2.35
CA PHE A 385 6.01 4.45 -2.60
C PHE A 385 7.07 4.77 -3.66
N GLY A 386 6.92 5.90 -4.33
CA GLY A 386 7.92 6.45 -5.23
C GLY A 386 7.84 7.96 -5.30
N ILE A 387 8.74 8.54 -6.08
CA ILE A 387 8.80 9.97 -6.38
C ILE A 387 8.85 10.13 -7.89
N ALA A 388 7.99 10.99 -8.42
CA ALA A 388 8.13 11.48 -9.79
C ALA A 388 8.58 12.94 -9.77
N GLU A 389 9.43 13.28 -10.73
CA GLU A 389 9.78 14.66 -11.05
C GLU A 389 9.41 14.92 -12.51
N ILE A 390 8.82 16.09 -12.78
CA ILE A 390 8.54 16.50 -14.16
C ILE A 390 9.81 17.14 -14.72
N ILE A 391 10.40 16.50 -15.72
CA ILE A 391 11.62 16.95 -16.36
C ILE A 391 11.37 17.27 -17.83
N ARG A 392 12.30 17.97 -18.45
CA ARG A 392 12.36 18.11 -19.90
C ARG A 392 13.19 17.01 -20.52
N SER A 393 12.60 16.23 -21.42
CA SER A 393 13.29 15.14 -22.10
C SER A 393 14.51 15.66 -22.87
N PRO A 394 15.70 15.05 -22.70
CA PRO A 394 16.88 15.42 -23.49
C PRO A 394 16.69 15.20 -24.99
N PHE A 395 15.89 14.19 -25.38
CA PHE A 395 15.62 13.83 -26.78
C PHE A 395 14.56 14.71 -27.43
N THR A 396 13.37 14.80 -26.82
CA THR A 396 12.20 15.43 -27.47
C THR A 396 11.99 16.88 -27.07
N LYS A 397 12.63 17.34 -25.99
CA LYS A 397 12.37 18.63 -25.32
C LYS A 397 10.95 18.78 -24.77
N GLU A 398 10.14 17.74 -24.81
CA GLU A 398 8.82 17.67 -24.19
C GLU A 398 8.96 17.45 -22.67
N LEU A 399 7.94 17.81 -21.90
CA LEU A 399 7.87 17.45 -20.49
C LEU A 399 7.48 15.98 -20.32
N GLU A 400 8.16 15.29 -19.41
CA GLU A 400 7.90 13.89 -19.07
C GLU A 400 8.10 13.59 -17.57
N PHE A 401 7.48 12.52 -17.08
CA PHE A 401 7.67 12.04 -15.71
C PHE A 401 8.96 11.22 -15.58
N LYS A 402 9.92 11.69 -14.77
CA LYS A 402 11.07 10.90 -14.29
C LYS A 402 10.67 10.21 -12.99
N ILE A 403 10.45 8.89 -13.06
CA ILE A 403 9.94 8.08 -11.94
C ILE A 403 11.07 7.29 -11.25
N LYS A 404 11.11 7.39 -9.92
CA LYS A 404 11.93 6.57 -9.02
C LYS A 404 11.02 5.86 -8.01
N TYR A 405 11.22 4.57 -7.78
CA TYR A 405 10.51 3.80 -6.75
C TYR A 405 11.40 3.62 -5.52
N HIS A 406 10.82 3.70 -4.33
CA HIS A 406 11.47 3.36 -3.06
C HIS A 406 10.99 1.98 -2.62
N GLN A 407 11.69 0.95 -3.09
CA GLN A 407 11.27 -0.43 -2.94
C GLN A 407 11.66 -0.97 -1.57
N ILE A 408 10.69 -1.09 -0.66
CA ILE A 408 10.78 -1.94 0.53
C ILE A 408 10.29 -3.33 0.10
N TYR A 409 11.22 -4.15 -0.41
CA TYR A 409 10.91 -5.39 -1.11
C TYR A 409 11.58 -6.57 -0.40
N ALA A 410 10.77 -7.56 -0.01
CA ALA A 410 11.26 -8.76 0.66
C ALA A 410 12.23 -9.56 -0.22
N HIS A 411 13.08 -10.37 0.39
CA HIS A 411 13.96 -11.27 -0.34
C HIS A 411 13.14 -12.20 -1.23
N ASN A 412 13.55 -12.33 -2.49
CA ASN A 412 12.76 -12.95 -3.55
C ASN A 412 13.66 -13.73 -4.52
N SER A 413 13.05 -14.59 -5.33
CA SER A 413 13.76 -15.43 -6.29
C SER A 413 14.34 -14.66 -7.48
N ASP A 414 13.76 -13.51 -7.85
CA ASP A 414 14.19 -12.67 -8.97
C ASP A 414 15.44 -11.83 -8.65
N GLY A 415 15.81 -11.70 -7.36
CA GLY A 415 16.93 -10.88 -6.92
C GLY A 415 16.66 -9.38 -6.99
N ILE A 416 15.39 -8.96 -6.87
CA ILE A 416 15.01 -7.55 -6.73
C ILE A 416 15.49 -7.06 -5.36
N ILE A 417 16.25 -5.96 -5.34
CA ILE A 417 16.90 -5.43 -4.15
C ILE A 417 16.02 -4.34 -3.52
N SER A 418 15.91 -4.33 -2.18
CA SER A 418 15.31 -3.21 -1.47
C SER A 418 16.20 -1.97 -1.55
N GLY A 419 15.67 -0.88 -2.10
CA GLY A 419 16.43 0.33 -2.40
C GLY A 419 15.69 1.26 -3.36
N THR A 420 16.24 2.44 -3.58
CA THR A 420 15.72 3.35 -4.61
C THR A 420 16.05 2.77 -5.98
N GLN A 421 15.04 2.61 -6.85
CA GLN A 421 15.19 2.07 -8.19
C GLN A 421 14.64 3.04 -9.23
N THR A 422 15.29 3.17 -10.37
CA THR A 422 14.66 3.83 -11.53
C THR A 422 13.45 3.04 -11.99
N TRP A 423 12.48 3.71 -12.64
CA TRP A 423 11.36 3.02 -13.27
C TRP A 423 11.85 1.89 -14.18
N THR A 424 12.85 2.18 -15.00
CA THR A 424 13.46 1.23 -15.93
C THR A 424 14.01 -0.02 -15.23
N ASN A 425 14.67 0.10 -14.07
CA ASN A 425 15.23 -1.06 -13.38
C ASN A 425 14.15 -1.96 -12.77
N TYR A 426 13.08 -1.37 -12.21
CA TYR A 426 12.03 -2.12 -11.52
C TYR A 426 10.92 -2.63 -12.47
N MET A 427 10.56 -1.83 -13.47
CA MET A 427 9.49 -2.12 -14.41
C MET A 427 10.00 -2.62 -15.75
N GLY A 428 10.90 -1.86 -16.38
CA GLY A 428 11.30 -2.07 -17.78
C GLY A 428 12.39 -3.13 -18.00
N ASN A 429 13.08 -3.58 -16.95
CA ASN A 429 14.20 -4.52 -17.03
C ASN A 429 13.75 -5.85 -17.62
N LEU A 430 14.43 -6.34 -18.65
CA LEU A 430 14.04 -7.57 -19.33
C LEU A 430 14.19 -8.80 -18.41
N GLN A 431 15.20 -8.80 -17.53
CA GLN A 431 15.53 -9.94 -16.66
C GLN A 431 14.54 -10.14 -15.50
N TRP A 432 14.04 -9.06 -14.88
CA TRP A 432 13.21 -9.18 -13.67
C TRP A 432 12.09 -8.12 -13.57
N GLY A 433 11.96 -7.25 -14.58
CA GLY A 433 10.97 -6.18 -14.58
C GLY A 433 9.54 -6.68 -14.78
N TRP A 434 8.58 -5.95 -14.24
CA TRP A 434 7.16 -6.36 -14.23
C TRP A 434 6.36 -5.95 -15.47
N LEU A 435 6.91 -5.10 -16.36
CA LEU A 435 6.19 -4.48 -17.48
C LEU A 435 5.50 -5.48 -18.42
N ALA A 436 6.14 -6.63 -18.68
CA ALA A 436 5.64 -7.62 -19.63
C ALA A 436 4.67 -8.64 -19.01
N THR A 437 4.73 -8.82 -17.69
CA THR A 437 4.09 -9.96 -17.01
C THR A 437 2.95 -9.56 -16.10
N ARG A 438 2.91 -8.34 -15.58
CA ARG A 438 1.88 -7.89 -14.63
C ARG A 438 1.16 -6.62 -15.09
N PRO A 439 -0.13 -6.46 -14.76
CA PRO A 439 -0.76 -5.15 -14.84
C PRO A 439 -0.26 -4.27 -13.69
N VAL A 440 0.03 -3.00 -13.97
CA VAL A 440 0.56 -2.04 -13.00
C VAL A 440 -0.18 -0.73 -13.11
N ILE A 441 -0.48 -0.13 -11.96
CA ILE A 441 -1.03 1.21 -11.86
C ILE A 441 -0.14 2.01 -10.92
N ASP A 442 0.42 3.10 -11.44
CA ASP A 442 1.05 4.14 -10.66
C ASP A 442 0.07 5.31 -10.50
N ILE A 443 -0.16 5.75 -9.27
CA ILE A 443 -0.92 6.97 -8.97
C ILE A 443 0.08 8.05 -8.58
N LEU A 444 0.25 9.05 -9.46
CA LEU A 444 1.07 10.23 -9.23
C LEU A 444 0.21 11.29 -8.55
N ILE A 445 0.66 11.75 -7.39
CA ILE A 445 -0.08 12.65 -6.51
C ILE A 445 0.63 14.00 -6.49
N LYS A 446 0.00 15.02 -7.08
CA LYS A 446 0.42 16.41 -6.92
C LYS A 446 -0.28 17.01 -5.71
N PHE A 447 0.51 17.27 -4.67
CA PHE A 447 0.02 17.86 -3.42
C PHE A 447 1.09 18.75 -2.78
N ASP A 448 1.02 20.04 -3.08
CA ASP A 448 2.00 21.05 -2.65
C ASP A 448 2.27 21.07 -1.14
N PRO A 449 1.31 20.78 -0.23
CA PRO A 449 1.61 20.70 1.19
C PRO A 449 2.68 19.68 1.58
N VAL A 450 2.92 18.66 0.74
CA VAL A 450 3.97 17.67 0.97
C VAL A 450 5.19 17.90 0.07
N SER A 451 4.98 18.27 -1.20
CA SER A 451 6.07 18.33 -2.20
C SER A 451 6.91 19.60 -2.15
N GLN A 452 6.43 20.67 -1.50
CA GLN A 452 7.15 21.94 -1.39
C GLN A 452 7.70 22.16 0.02
N ASP A 453 8.90 22.73 0.09
CA ASP A 453 9.58 23.04 1.34
C ASP A 453 8.93 24.26 2.03
N TYR A 454 9.02 24.29 3.36
CA TYR A 454 8.55 25.37 4.23
C TYR A 454 9.77 26.12 4.79
N ASN A 455 9.69 27.44 4.88
CA ASN A 455 10.73 28.27 5.49
C ASN A 455 10.15 29.16 6.59
N PHE A 456 10.49 28.86 7.84
CA PHE A 456 10.05 29.60 9.04
C PHE A 456 11.22 30.46 9.56
N ASP A 457 11.45 31.61 8.95
CA ASP A 457 12.55 32.54 9.27
C ASP A 457 13.95 31.88 9.26
N GLY A 458 14.27 31.21 8.15
CA GLY A 458 15.55 30.53 7.94
C GLY A 458 15.56 29.08 8.44
N ILE A 459 14.48 28.60 9.05
CA ILE A 459 14.32 27.19 9.43
C ILE A 459 13.53 26.48 8.33
N THR A 460 14.22 25.65 7.55
CA THR A 460 13.60 24.89 6.45
C THR A 460 13.08 23.54 6.93
N ILE A 461 11.83 23.22 6.57
CA ILE A 461 11.25 21.88 6.72
C ILE A 461 10.87 21.35 5.35
N SER A 462 11.31 20.13 5.04
CA SER A 462 10.97 19.44 3.79
C SER A 462 10.25 18.12 4.08
N PRO A 463 8.91 18.08 4.02
CA PRO A 463 8.15 16.86 4.30
C PRO A 463 8.49 15.70 3.37
N LEU A 464 8.68 16.00 2.06
CA LEU A 464 9.04 14.99 1.07
C LEU A 464 10.41 14.37 1.35
N ASN A 465 11.42 15.20 1.67
CA ASN A 465 12.75 14.69 1.96
C ASN A 465 12.75 13.87 3.25
N GLU A 466 12.01 14.29 4.28
CA GLU A 466 11.87 13.50 5.50
C GLU A 466 11.21 12.14 5.22
N PHE A 467 10.16 12.11 4.41
CA PHE A 467 9.53 10.86 4.01
C PHE A 467 10.49 9.93 3.24
N VAL A 468 11.26 10.47 2.30
CA VAL A 468 12.28 9.72 1.56
C VAL A 468 13.36 9.18 2.51
N ASN A 469 13.80 9.95 3.50
CA ASN A 469 14.78 9.49 4.50
C ASN A 469 14.24 8.28 5.29
N GLN A 470 12.97 8.32 5.71
CA GLN A 470 12.35 7.20 6.43
C GLN A 470 12.19 5.96 5.55
N LEU A 471 11.89 6.13 4.26
CA LEU A 471 11.88 5.04 3.30
C LEU A 471 13.29 4.44 3.14
N GLN A 472 14.34 5.25 3.05
CA GLN A 472 15.74 4.79 2.94
C GLN A 472 16.17 3.97 4.16
N ILE A 473 15.82 4.43 5.37
CA ILE A 473 16.06 3.69 6.60
C ILE A 473 15.42 2.30 6.52
N MET A 474 14.15 2.22 6.10
CA MET A 474 13.45 0.95 5.99
C MET A 474 14.05 0.05 4.90
N MET A 475 14.42 0.61 3.75
CA MET A 475 15.05 -0.13 2.65
C MET A 475 16.38 -0.76 3.08
N ALA A 476 17.24 0.00 3.76
CA ALA A 476 18.53 -0.50 4.26
C ALA A 476 18.33 -1.65 5.27
N ARG A 477 17.35 -1.53 6.18
CA ARG A 477 17.00 -2.58 7.13
C ARG A 477 16.48 -3.85 6.44
N TYR A 478 15.68 -3.69 5.39
CA TYR A 478 15.15 -4.79 4.59
C TYR A 478 16.26 -5.57 3.87
N ARG A 479 17.27 -4.89 3.32
CA ARG A 479 18.40 -5.54 2.62
C ARG A 479 19.15 -6.55 3.47
N VAL A 480 19.20 -6.35 4.79
CA VAL A 480 19.90 -7.23 5.73
C VAL A 480 18.96 -7.98 6.69
N GLY A 481 17.64 -7.83 6.53
CA GLY A 481 16.65 -8.45 7.41
C GLY A 481 16.81 -8.08 8.89
N ASP A 482 17.14 -6.81 9.17
CA ASP A 482 17.51 -6.35 10.52
C ASP A 482 18.60 -7.22 11.18
N GLY A 483 19.60 -7.63 10.39
CA GLY A 483 20.75 -8.42 10.86
C GLY A 483 20.57 -9.94 10.76
N THR A 484 19.35 -10.43 10.57
CA THR A 484 19.09 -11.88 10.41
C THR A 484 19.44 -12.41 9.02
N GLY A 485 19.71 -11.52 8.06
CA GLY A 485 19.83 -11.84 6.64
C GLY A 485 18.50 -12.17 5.96
N ASN A 486 17.38 -12.08 6.68
CA ASN A 486 16.07 -12.45 6.17
C ASN A 486 15.00 -11.36 6.40
N ALA A 487 14.44 -10.87 5.31
CA ALA A 487 13.22 -10.08 5.27
C ALA A 487 12.23 -10.82 4.39
N THR A 488 11.20 -11.40 5.00
CA THR A 488 10.15 -12.20 4.36
C THR A 488 8.78 -11.68 4.78
N VAL A 489 7.81 -11.79 3.88
CA VAL A 489 6.42 -11.44 4.18
C VAL A 489 5.81 -12.50 5.10
N THR A 490 5.16 -12.05 6.16
CA THR A 490 4.41 -12.87 7.14
C THR A 490 3.06 -12.18 7.43
N PRO A 491 2.12 -12.84 8.12
CA PRO A 491 0.89 -12.17 8.56
C PRO A 491 1.11 -10.95 9.48
N ALA A 492 2.28 -10.86 10.14
CA ALA A 492 2.62 -9.78 11.07
C ALA A 492 3.52 -8.68 10.45
N ALA A 493 4.16 -8.97 9.32
CA ALA A 493 5.07 -8.05 8.62
C ALA A 493 4.96 -8.22 7.10
N SER A 494 4.64 -7.14 6.40
CA SER A 494 4.60 -7.11 4.94
C SER A 494 5.20 -5.81 4.40
N CYS A 495 5.59 -5.83 3.13
CA CYS A 495 6.20 -4.69 2.45
C CYS A 495 5.35 -3.41 2.58
N ILE A 496 4.02 -3.53 2.52
CA ILE A 496 3.10 -2.39 2.67
C ILE A 496 3.05 -1.90 4.13
N GLN A 497 3.03 -2.79 5.12
CA GLN A 497 3.05 -2.37 6.53
C GLN A 497 4.30 -1.56 6.87
N ASP A 498 5.46 -1.99 6.36
CA ASP A 498 6.73 -1.32 6.63
C ASP A 498 6.92 -0.04 5.80
N SER A 499 6.35 0.01 4.58
CA SER A 499 6.21 1.25 3.82
C SER A 499 5.31 2.26 4.55
N SER A 500 4.19 1.79 5.09
CA SER A 500 3.27 2.57 5.91
C SER A 500 3.90 3.05 7.22
N GLN A 501 4.78 2.26 7.83
CA GLN A 501 5.56 2.66 8.99
C GLN A 501 6.50 3.83 8.70
N ALA A 502 7.18 3.80 7.54
CA ALA A 502 8.04 4.92 7.14
C ALA A 502 7.23 6.22 7.01
N LEU A 503 6.02 6.14 6.43
CA LEU A 503 5.11 7.28 6.35
C LEU A 503 4.68 7.77 7.74
N TYR A 504 4.27 6.87 8.63
CA TYR A 504 3.92 7.22 10.01
C TYR A 504 5.08 7.92 10.74
N THR A 505 6.28 7.37 10.61
CA THR A 505 7.49 7.91 11.24
C THR A 505 7.80 9.31 10.73
N ALA A 506 7.68 9.55 9.42
CA ALA A 506 7.90 10.87 8.84
C ALA A 506 6.92 11.92 9.41
N ILE A 507 5.63 11.55 9.54
CA ILE A 507 4.62 12.44 10.15
C ILE A 507 5.00 12.75 11.60
N ALA A 508 5.38 11.74 12.38
CA ALA A 508 5.74 11.90 13.79
C ALA A 508 6.98 12.79 13.98
N VAL A 509 8.03 12.60 13.17
CA VAL A 509 9.26 13.40 13.21
C VAL A 509 8.94 14.87 12.88
N ILE A 510 8.18 15.14 11.81
CA ILE A 510 7.80 16.51 11.43
C ILE A 510 6.98 17.18 12.54
N LYS A 511 5.98 16.48 13.09
CA LYS A 511 5.18 16.98 14.23
C LYS A 511 6.07 17.32 15.42
N ASN A 512 7.02 16.45 15.77
CA ASN A 512 7.93 16.68 16.89
C ASN A 512 8.85 17.87 16.62
N LEU A 513 9.42 17.98 15.42
CA LEU A 513 10.27 19.11 15.01
C LEU A 513 9.53 20.45 15.15
N VAL A 514 8.28 20.49 14.68
CA VAL A 514 7.44 21.70 14.74
C VAL A 514 7.06 22.03 16.19
N LYS A 515 6.66 21.02 16.98
CA LYS A 515 6.26 21.21 18.39
C LYS A 515 7.42 21.63 19.28
N SER A 516 8.62 21.08 19.05
CA SER A 516 9.81 21.33 19.86
C SER A 516 10.56 22.62 19.50
N ASN A 517 10.18 23.30 18.42
CA ASN A 517 10.86 24.50 17.95
C ASN A 517 10.00 25.78 18.18
N PRO A 518 10.30 26.58 19.23
CA PRO A 518 9.51 27.78 19.56
C PRO A 518 9.50 28.83 18.45
N ARG A 519 10.54 28.90 17.61
CA ARG A 519 10.61 29.87 16.51
C ARG A 519 9.57 29.56 15.43
N ILE A 520 9.38 28.29 15.10
CA ILE A 520 8.34 27.85 14.16
C ILE A 520 6.95 28.17 14.73
N GLN A 521 6.72 27.86 16.00
CA GLN A 521 5.44 28.13 16.67
C GLN A 521 5.12 29.62 16.68
N ASN A 522 6.08 30.46 17.06
CA ASN A 522 5.91 31.91 17.08
C ASN A 522 5.65 32.47 15.67
N TRP A 523 6.36 31.95 14.66
CA TRP A 523 6.14 32.34 13.27
C TRP A 523 4.72 32.05 12.81
N LEU A 524 4.22 30.83 13.07
CA LEU A 524 2.86 30.42 12.69
C LEU A 524 1.80 31.28 13.38
N GLN A 525 2.00 31.63 14.65
CA GLN A 525 1.09 32.49 15.42
C GLN A 525 1.07 33.94 14.91
N ASN A 526 2.22 34.48 14.51
CA ASN A 526 2.32 35.86 14.02
C ASN A 526 1.94 36.02 12.54
N HIS A 527 1.84 34.92 11.78
CA HIS A 527 1.53 34.92 10.35
C HIS A 527 0.34 34.00 10.00
N PRO A 528 -0.85 34.16 10.63
CA PRO A 528 -1.96 33.22 10.46
C PRO A 528 -2.49 33.13 9.03
N ASN A 529 -2.49 34.24 8.29
CA ASN A 529 -3.04 34.30 6.92
C ASN A 529 -1.96 34.14 5.83
N HIS A 530 -0.71 33.86 6.20
CA HIS A 530 0.36 33.69 5.21
C HIS A 530 0.13 32.39 4.41
N PRO A 531 0.36 32.36 3.08
CA PRO A 531 0.11 31.18 2.25
C PRO A 531 0.78 29.90 2.77
N GLN A 532 2.00 30.01 3.31
CA GLN A 532 2.71 28.90 3.93
C GLN A 532 2.02 28.36 5.19
N THR A 533 1.39 29.22 6.01
CA THR A 533 0.64 28.80 7.20
C THR A 533 -0.59 28.00 6.78
N LEU A 534 -1.38 28.51 5.83
CA LEU A 534 -2.56 27.82 5.29
C LEU A 534 -2.19 26.45 4.66
N ARG A 535 -1.07 26.41 3.94
CA ARG A 535 -0.52 25.15 3.39
C ARG A 535 -0.08 24.20 4.49
N PHE A 536 0.53 24.70 5.55
CA PHE A 536 0.98 23.91 6.70
C PHE A 536 -0.20 23.34 7.50
N GLU A 537 -1.32 24.06 7.59
CA GLU A 537 -2.57 23.55 8.16
C GLU A 537 -3.13 22.37 7.34
N GLN A 538 -3.07 22.45 6.00
CA GLN A 538 -3.42 21.31 5.13
C GLN A 538 -2.50 20.11 5.35
N LEU A 539 -1.19 20.32 5.51
CA LEU A 539 -0.24 19.25 5.86
C LEU A 539 -0.58 18.62 7.21
N THR A 540 -0.95 19.42 8.21
CA THR A 540 -1.33 18.95 9.55
C THR A 540 -2.65 18.16 9.52
N SER A 541 -3.62 18.61 8.73
CA SER A 541 -4.87 17.89 8.44
C SER A 541 -4.59 16.54 7.78
N LEU A 542 -3.75 16.52 6.74
CA LEU A 542 -3.32 15.31 6.05
C LEU A 542 -2.63 14.35 7.01
N GLY A 543 -1.65 14.80 7.80
CA GLY A 543 -0.93 13.96 8.76
C GLY A 543 -1.86 13.33 9.79
N SER A 544 -2.85 14.08 10.28
CA SER A 544 -3.85 13.57 11.23
C SER A 544 -4.84 12.58 10.58
N ALA A 545 -5.15 12.73 9.30
CA ALA A 545 -5.95 11.77 8.54
C ALA A 545 -5.16 10.49 8.26
N LEU A 546 -3.89 10.60 7.85
CA LEU A 546 -3.00 9.47 7.61
C LEU A 546 -2.75 8.65 8.87
N GLU A 547 -2.43 9.28 10.01
CA GLU A 547 -2.24 8.58 11.28
C GLU A 547 -3.48 7.76 11.68
N ARG A 548 -4.68 8.33 11.57
CA ARG A 548 -5.94 7.62 11.83
C ARG A 548 -6.16 6.44 10.87
N SER A 549 -5.64 6.54 9.64
CA SER A 549 -5.72 5.45 8.66
C SER A 549 -4.71 4.34 8.95
N LEU A 550 -3.49 4.70 9.36
CA LEU A 550 -2.37 3.79 9.60
C LEU A 550 -2.49 3.05 10.93
N VAL A 551 -3.04 3.71 11.95
CA VAL A 551 -3.22 3.16 13.31
C VAL A 551 -4.71 3.17 13.67
N PRO A 552 -5.54 2.36 12.99
CA PRO A 552 -6.98 2.44 13.13
C PRO A 552 -7.45 2.19 14.55
N LEU A 553 -6.84 1.28 15.31
CA LEU A 553 -7.24 1.00 16.70
C LEU A 553 -6.67 2.00 17.73
N GLY A 554 -5.91 3.02 17.31
CA GLY A 554 -5.17 3.91 18.21
C GLY A 554 -4.00 3.24 18.95
N ILE A 555 -3.77 1.94 18.71
CA ILE A 555 -2.68 1.15 19.28
C ILE A 555 -1.51 1.19 18.30
N ILE A 556 -0.49 2.00 18.62
CA ILE A 556 0.77 2.03 17.87
C ILE A 556 1.51 0.73 18.16
N ARG A 557 1.93 0.01 17.12
CA ARG A 557 2.76 -1.19 17.29
C ARG A 557 4.04 -0.85 18.04
N ALA A 558 4.48 -1.75 18.92
CA ALA A 558 5.66 -1.52 19.76
C ALA A 558 6.93 -1.30 18.93
N ASP A 559 7.05 -1.99 17.78
CA ASP A 559 8.16 -1.81 16.84
C ASP A 559 8.11 -0.47 16.10
N TRP A 560 6.92 0.08 15.83
CA TRP A 560 6.75 1.41 15.28
C TRP A 560 7.17 2.48 16.26
N LYS A 561 6.73 2.37 17.51
CA LYS A 561 7.11 3.30 18.58
C LYS A 561 8.61 3.27 18.86
N SER A 562 9.19 2.08 19.00
CA SER A 562 10.64 1.90 19.22
C SER A 562 11.47 2.59 18.14
N ASN A 563 11.07 2.48 16.86
CA ASN A 563 11.78 3.14 15.77
C ASN A 563 11.68 4.67 15.83
N VAL A 564 10.50 5.20 16.15
CA VAL A 564 10.32 6.65 16.33
C VAL A 564 11.19 7.15 17.48
N ASP A 565 11.20 6.46 18.63
CA ASP A 565 11.97 6.87 19.80
C ASP A 565 13.48 6.83 19.53
N ILE A 566 13.98 5.82 18.81
CA ILE A 566 15.40 5.73 18.39
C ILE A 566 15.76 6.89 17.45
N LEU A 567 14.92 7.15 16.44
CA LEU A 567 15.19 8.17 15.42
C LEU A 567 15.02 9.60 15.94
N ALA A 568 14.10 9.79 16.89
CA ALA A 568 13.92 11.06 17.59
C ALA A 568 14.98 11.29 18.70
N GLY A 569 15.83 10.30 18.97
CA GLY A 569 16.88 10.38 20.01
C GLY A 569 16.35 10.33 21.45
N ILE A 570 15.16 9.75 21.64
CA ILE A 570 14.44 9.67 22.92
C ILE A 570 14.62 8.28 23.58
N GLY A 571 15.02 7.26 22.83
CA GLY A 571 15.14 5.87 23.32
C GLY A 571 16.53 5.46 23.82
N ASP A 572 16.58 4.63 24.87
CA ASP A 572 17.79 4.04 25.47
C ASP A 572 18.28 2.75 24.76
N THR A 573 17.48 2.20 23.84
CA THR A 573 17.78 0.90 23.20
C THR A 573 18.56 1.05 21.91
N LYS A 574 19.70 0.35 21.81
CA LYS A 574 20.57 0.33 20.61
C LYS A 574 19.98 -0.45 19.42
N GLU A 575 18.94 -1.25 19.62
CA GLU A 575 18.36 -2.09 18.57
C GLU A 575 16.84 -1.89 18.43
N PRO A 576 16.32 -1.79 17.19
CA PRO A 576 14.90 -1.68 16.94
C PRO A 576 14.19 -3.00 17.26
N PHE A 577 13.13 -2.92 18.06
CA PHE A 577 12.26 -4.07 18.32
C PHE A 577 11.45 -4.43 17.07
N ARG A 578 11.20 -5.73 16.84
CA ARG A 578 10.20 -6.24 15.88
C ARG A 578 9.13 -6.98 16.66
N ASP A 579 7.85 -6.69 16.39
CA ASP A 579 6.73 -7.43 16.98
C ASP A 579 6.22 -8.50 16.00
N PRO A 580 6.57 -9.80 16.20
CA PRO A 580 6.13 -10.87 15.31
C PRO A 580 4.71 -11.35 15.61
N SER A 581 4.01 -10.76 16.58
CA SER A 581 2.72 -11.26 17.03
C SER A 581 1.61 -11.07 15.99
N ILE A 582 0.65 -12.00 15.98
CA ILE A 582 -0.59 -11.86 15.19
C ILE A 582 -1.40 -10.62 15.58
N TRP A 583 -1.23 -10.14 16.83
CA TRP A 583 -1.84 -8.92 17.35
C TRP A 583 -1.31 -7.67 16.64
N ALA A 584 -0.01 -7.64 16.31
CA ALA A 584 0.59 -6.57 15.51
C ALA A 584 -0.10 -6.44 14.14
N GLY A 585 -0.40 -7.57 13.47
CA GLY A 585 -1.17 -7.58 12.22
C GLY A 585 -2.59 -7.01 12.39
N LEU A 586 -3.33 -7.46 13.41
CA LEU A 586 -4.70 -6.98 13.67
C LEU A 586 -4.77 -5.47 13.96
N THR A 587 -3.75 -4.91 14.62
CA THR A 587 -3.70 -3.47 14.95
C THR A 587 -3.45 -2.57 13.74
N THR A 588 -2.87 -3.09 12.65
CA THR A 588 -2.60 -2.35 11.41
C THR A 588 -3.25 -2.96 10.17
N TRP A 589 -4.40 -3.62 10.34
CA TRP A 589 -5.07 -4.42 9.31
C TRP A 589 -5.30 -3.67 7.97
N ARG A 590 -5.54 -2.35 8.00
CA ARG A 590 -5.69 -1.49 6.80
C ARG A 590 -4.45 -1.42 5.93
N THR A 591 -3.29 -1.75 6.50
CA THR A 591 -1.99 -1.76 5.83
C THR A 591 -1.50 -3.17 5.53
N ILE A 592 -2.30 -4.23 5.76
CA ILE A 592 -1.90 -5.60 5.42
C ILE A 592 -1.98 -5.85 3.91
N MET A 593 -3.03 -5.33 3.26
CA MET A 593 -3.34 -5.65 1.86
C MET A 593 -2.92 -4.51 0.92
N PRO A 594 -2.00 -4.76 -0.03
CA PRO A 594 -1.52 -3.75 -0.98
C PRO A 594 -2.65 -3.01 -1.70
N ARG A 595 -3.68 -3.74 -2.17
CA ARG A 595 -4.82 -3.13 -2.86
C ARG A 595 -5.60 -2.15 -1.99
N GLN A 596 -5.83 -2.51 -0.73
CA GLN A 596 -6.61 -1.67 0.17
C GLN A 596 -5.84 -0.38 0.47
N ALA A 597 -4.56 -0.48 0.83
CA ALA A 597 -3.73 0.68 1.12
C ALA A 597 -3.62 1.63 -0.09
N HIS A 598 -3.43 1.09 -1.30
CA HIS A 598 -3.35 1.88 -2.54
C HIS A 598 -4.64 2.70 -2.79
N SER A 599 -5.81 2.07 -2.64
CA SER A 599 -7.11 2.74 -2.80
C SER A 599 -7.40 3.74 -1.68
N GLU A 600 -7.12 3.41 -0.43
CA GLU A 600 -7.39 4.29 0.72
C GLU A 600 -6.51 5.53 0.70
N LEU A 601 -5.21 5.39 0.41
CA LEU A 601 -4.30 6.52 0.29
C LEU A 601 -4.69 7.45 -0.85
N ALA A 602 -5.00 6.89 -2.04
CA ALA A 602 -5.48 7.69 -3.17
C ALA A 602 -6.76 8.48 -2.82
N ALA A 603 -7.72 7.82 -2.18
CA ALA A 603 -8.96 8.45 -1.73
C ALA A 603 -8.73 9.53 -0.67
N LEU A 604 -7.78 9.32 0.24
CA LEU A 604 -7.44 10.28 1.28
C LEU A 604 -6.80 11.54 0.68
N PHE A 605 -5.82 11.38 -0.22
CA PHE A 605 -5.23 12.51 -0.94
C PHE A 605 -6.27 13.26 -1.79
N TRP A 606 -7.16 12.54 -2.48
CA TRP A 606 -8.27 13.14 -3.23
C TRP A 606 -9.20 13.98 -2.34
N LYS A 607 -9.56 13.47 -1.15
CA LYS A 607 -10.37 14.20 -0.16
C LYS A 607 -9.69 15.46 0.36
N GLN A 608 -8.35 15.51 0.35
CA GLN A 608 -7.57 16.68 0.74
C GLN A 608 -7.34 17.67 -0.42
N GLY A 609 -7.93 17.42 -1.60
CA GLY A 609 -7.81 18.30 -2.77
C GLY A 609 -6.55 18.07 -3.61
N ALA A 610 -5.87 16.93 -3.45
CA ALA A 610 -4.76 16.55 -4.33
C ALA A 610 -5.24 16.24 -5.75
N LYS A 611 -4.36 16.46 -6.72
CA LYS A 611 -4.58 16.06 -8.12
C LYS A 611 -3.89 14.72 -8.36
N LEU A 612 -4.58 13.83 -9.07
CA LEU A 612 -4.14 12.45 -9.25
C LEU A 612 -3.96 12.14 -10.72
N TRP A 613 -2.81 11.59 -11.10
CA TRP A 613 -2.55 11.11 -12.45
C TRP A 613 -2.25 9.62 -12.42
N PHE A 614 -3.10 8.83 -13.04
CA PHE A 614 -2.99 7.38 -13.11
C PHE A 614 -2.20 7.02 -14.36
N LEU A 615 -1.11 6.29 -14.20
CA LEU A 615 -0.34 5.68 -15.29
C LEU A 615 -0.54 4.16 -15.22
N GLN A 616 -1.13 3.58 -16.26
CA GLN A 616 -1.58 2.20 -16.26
C GLN A 616 -0.94 1.42 -17.40
N THR A 617 -0.37 0.26 -17.10
CA THR A 617 0.18 -0.65 -18.10
C THR A 617 -0.38 -2.05 -17.90
N TYR A 618 -0.81 -2.70 -18.97
CA TYR A 618 -1.41 -4.03 -18.91
C TYR A 618 -0.58 -5.04 -19.70
N GLN A 619 0.56 -5.49 -19.17
CA GLN A 619 1.45 -6.48 -19.83
C GLN A 619 1.89 -6.04 -21.24
N VAL A 620 2.70 -4.98 -21.33
CA VAL A 620 2.98 -4.28 -22.61
C VAL A 620 4.37 -4.52 -23.20
N GLY A 621 5.28 -5.17 -22.45
CA GLY A 621 6.65 -5.48 -22.86
C GLY A 621 6.80 -6.72 -23.76
N GLY A 622 5.94 -6.85 -24.76
CA GLY A 622 5.81 -8.02 -25.63
C GLY A 622 4.57 -8.86 -25.34
N TRP A 623 4.16 -9.69 -26.29
CA TRP A 623 2.94 -10.48 -26.19
C TRP A 623 3.23 -11.91 -25.75
N ASN A 624 2.59 -12.36 -24.66
CA ASN A 624 2.58 -13.77 -24.28
C ASN A 624 1.13 -14.28 -24.29
N PRO A 625 0.70 -15.15 -25.22
CA PRO A 625 -0.70 -15.56 -25.31
C PRO A 625 -1.18 -16.38 -24.10
N GLU A 626 -0.28 -16.96 -23.31
CA GLU A 626 -0.61 -17.88 -22.21
C GLU A 626 -0.93 -17.15 -20.89
N ILE A 627 -0.76 -15.83 -20.83
CA ILE A 627 -1.03 -15.02 -19.62
C ILE A 627 -2.06 -13.92 -19.87
N ALA A 628 -2.72 -13.46 -18.81
CA ALA A 628 -3.66 -12.33 -18.84
C ALA A 628 -3.46 -11.41 -17.62
N PRO A 629 -3.78 -10.12 -17.71
CA PRO A 629 -3.71 -9.24 -16.55
C PRO A 629 -4.80 -9.59 -15.52
N LEU A 630 -4.43 -9.66 -14.24
CA LEU A 630 -5.38 -9.82 -13.13
C LEU A 630 -5.26 -8.68 -12.12
N ALA A 631 -6.40 -8.11 -11.71
CA ALA A 631 -6.41 -7.03 -10.72
C ALA A 631 -6.01 -7.55 -9.33
N PRO A 632 -5.23 -6.80 -8.54
CA PRO A 632 -5.02 -7.09 -7.14
C PRO A 632 -6.32 -6.88 -6.38
N THR A 633 -6.58 -7.76 -5.42
CA THR A 633 -7.82 -7.79 -4.63
C THR A 633 -7.54 -7.50 -3.16
N PRO A 634 -8.50 -6.92 -2.42
CA PRO A 634 -8.46 -6.99 -0.96
C PRO A 634 -8.61 -8.45 -0.49
N LEU A 635 -8.48 -8.67 0.82
CA LEU A 635 -8.54 -10.01 1.41
C LEU A 635 -9.86 -10.73 1.03
N LEU A 636 -9.74 -11.98 0.56
CA LEU A 636 -10.83 -12.83 0.05
C LEU A 636 -11.61 -12.21 -1.14
N GLY A 637 -11.02 -11.25 -1.84
CA GLY A 637 -11.71 -10.50 -2.89
C GLY A 637 -12.00 -11.28 -4.17
N GLN A 638 -11.48 -12.50 -4.33
CA GLN A 638 -11.90 -13.39 -5.43
C GLN A 638 -13.26 -14.05 -5.16
N ILE A 639 -13.72 -14.11 -3.91
CA ILE A 639 -15.05 -14.66 -3.59
C ILE A 639 -16.10 -13.60 -3.91
N LYS A 640 -16.61 -13.68 -5.14
CA LYS A 640 -17.65 -12.79 -5.65
C LYS A 640 -19.04 -13.41 -5.49
N LEU A 641 -20.05 -12.57 -5.31
CA LEU A 641 -21.44 -13.00 -5.39
C LEU A 641 -21.72 -13.59 -6.79
N PRO A 642 -22.42 -14.74 -6.89
CA PRO A 642 -22.75 -15.35 -8.18
C PRO A 642 -23.37 -14.34 -9.15
N PHE A 643 -22.91 -14.37 -10.41
CA PHE A 643 -23.37 -13.48 -11.50
C PHE A 643 -23.04 -11.99 -11.32
N THR A 644 -22.18 -11.62 -10.37
CA THR A 644 -21.77 -10.22 -10.15
C THR A 644 -20.25 -10.11 -9.95
N ASN A 645 -19.74 -8.88 -9.97
CA ASN A 645 -18.35 -8.58 -9.62
C ASN A 645 -18.16 -8.16 -8.15
N VAL A 646 -19.18 -8.34 -7.30
CA VAL A 646 -19.19 -7.81 -5.93
C VAL A 646 -18.53 -8.78 -4.95
N PRO A 647 -17.39 -8.43 -4.31
CA PRO A 647 -16.73 -9.28 -3.32
C PRO A 647 -17.35 -9.09 -1.93
N LEU A 648 -18.57 -9.60 -1.72
CA LEU A 648 -19.38 -9.31 -0.52
C LEU A 648 -18.65 -9.60 0.79
N ILE A 649 -17.95 -10.73 0.88
CA ILE A 649 -17.22 -11.12 2.10
C ILE A 649 -16.12 -10.10 2.41
N SER A 650 -15.39 -9.66 1.38
CA SER A 650 -14.33 -8.66 1.51
C SER A 650 -14.89 -7.30 1.96
N ILE A 651 -16.00 -6.88 1.38
CA ILE A 651 -16.70 -5.64 1.76
C ILE A 651 -17.14 -5.69 3.21
N ILE A 652 -17.81 -6.78 3.62
CA ILE A 652 -18.27 -6.97 5.00
C ILE A 652 -17.09 -6.96 5.96
N LEU A 653 -16.03 -7.71 5.67
CA LEU A 653 -14.85 -7.77 6.53
C LEU A 653 -14.23 -6.37 6.70
N ASN A 654 -14.08 -5.62 5.62
CA ASN A 654 -13.54 -4.26 5.67
C ASN A 654 -14.41 -3.32 6.50
N ARG A 655 -15.75 -3.39 6.38
CA ARG A 655 -16.68 -2.58 7.20
C ARG A 655 -16.55 -2.90 8.68
N ILE A 656 -16.53 -4.19 9.02
CA ILE A 656 -16.36 -4.66 10.40
C ILE A 656 -15.06 -4.08 10.97
N LEU A 657 -13.94 -4.36 10.32
CA LEU A 657 -12.63 -3.92 10.80
C LEU A 657 -12.50 -2.39 10.81
N ALA A 658 -13.15 -1.68 9.88
CA ALA A 658 -13.16 -0.23 9.83
C ALA A 658 -13.93 0.42 10.97
N SER A 659 -14.95 -0.24 11.51
CA SER A 659 -15.83 0.31 12.54
C SER A 659 -15.36 0.11 13.99
N ILE A 660 -14.43 -0.82 14.23
CA ILE A 660 -14.04 -1.29 15.58
C ILE A 660 -12.99 -0.40 16.27
N PHE A 661 -12.58 0.72 15.66
CA PHE A 661 -11.60 1.61 16.26
C PHE A 661 -12.03 2.23 17.60
N ILE A 662 -11.04 2.54 18.44
CA ILE A 662 -11.27 3.20 19.74
C ILE A 662 -11.73 4.64 19.48
N PRO A 663 -12.94 5.05 19.92
CA PRO A 663 -13.44 6.40 19.67
C PRO A 663 -12.56 7.45 20.34
N ALA A 664 -12.33 8.57 19.64
CA ALA A 664 -11.68 9.74 20.19
C ALA A 664 -12.66 10.55 21.07
N TRP A 665 -12.13 11.52 21.84
CA TRP A 665 -12.96 12.40 22.67
C TRP A 665 -14.08 13.11 21.88
N HIS A 666 -13.78 13.57 20.67
CA HIS A 666 -14.75 14.23 19.79
C HIS A 666 -15.93 13.32 19.43
N ASP A 667 -15.72 12.00 19.30
CA ASP A 667 -16.77 11.04 18.98
C ASP A 667 -17.76 10.89 20.17
N TRP A 668 -17.25 10.97 21.39
CA TRP A 668 -18.08 10.98 22.61
C TRP A 668 -18.89 12.28 22.78
N LEU A 669 -18.34 13.42 22.32
CA LEU A 669 -19.11 14.66 22.25
C LEU A 669 -20.27 14.54 21.27
N ILE A 670 -20.04 13.94 20.09
CA ILE A 670 -21.10 13.66 19.11
C ILE A 670 -22.15 12.73 19.74
N ALA A 671 -21.73 11.68 20.45
CA ALA A 671 -22.64 10.75 21.13
C ALA A 671 -23.53 11.45 22.17
N SER A 672 -22.94 12.32 22.98
CA SER A 672 -23.64 13.07 24.02
C SER A 672 -24.67 14.04 23.41
N LEU A 673 -24.30 14.74 22.34
CA LEU A 673 -25.21 15.62 21.61
C LEU A 673 -26.34 14.84 20.94
N ALA A 674 -26.03 13.69 20.33
CA ALA A 674 -27.02 12.82 19.71
C ALA A 674 -28.05 12.29 20.74
N LEU A 675 -27.58 11.86 21.92
CA LEU A 675 -28.45 11.45 23.03
C LEU A 675 -29.32 12.59 23.54
N LEU A 676 -28.77 13.81 23.66
CA LEU A 676 -29.53 14.98 24.08
C LEU A 676 -30.65 15.30 23.09
N ILE A 677 -30.33 15.35 21.79
CA ILE A 677 -31.31 15.61 20.72
C ILE A 677 -32.39 14.52 20.72
N TYR A 678 -31.99 13.25 20.82
CA TYR A 678 -32.92 12.14 20.92
C TYR A 678 -33.86 12.30 22.12
N ALA A 679 -33.32 12.57 23.31
CA ALA A 679 -34.11 12.70 24.54
C ALA A 679 -35.10 13.86 24.49
N VAL A 680 -34.69 15.01 23.96
CA VAL A 680 -35.55 16.20 23.80
C VAL A 680 -36.76 15.93 22.91
N ILE A 681 -36.66 15.00 21.96
CA ILE A 681 -37.77 14.61 21.08
C ILE A 681 -38.55 13.43 21.67
N ALA A 682 -37.84 12.36 22.05
CA ALA A 682 -38.41 11.08 22.44
C ALA A 682 -39.19 11.14 23.77
N ILE A 683 -38.65 11.85 24.78
CA ILE A 683 -39.28 11.91 26.10
C ILE A 683 -40.61 12.66 26.05
N PRO A 684 -40.68 13.92 25.54
CA PRO A 684 -41.96 14.64 25.47
C PRO A 684 -42.98 13.90 24.62
N PHE A 685 -42.59 13.41 23.45
CA PHE A 685 -43.50 12.68 22.54
C PHE A 685 -44.02 11.38 23.17
N GLY A 686 -43.13 10.60 23.78
CA GLY A 686 -43.49 9.36 24.44
C GLY A 686 -44.37 9.56 25.67
N LEU A 687 -44.14 10.62 26.46
CA LEU A 687 -45.00 10.97 27.59
C LEU A 687 -46.37 11.49 27.11
N SER A 688 -46.42 12.34 26.08
CA SER A 688 -47.67 12.92 25.57
C SER A 688 -48.61 11.88 24.96
N THR A 689 -48.04 10.79 24.42
CA THR A 689 -48.79 9.68 23.84
C THR A 689 -49.16 8.61 24.87
N GLY A 690 -48.69 8.75 26.12
CA GLY A 690 -48.86 7.76 27.19
C GLY A 690 -48.03 6.48 26.99
N PHE A 691 -47.20 6.42 25.94
CA PHE A 691 -46.35 5.27 25.68
C PHE A 691 -45.24 5.15 26.73
N LEU A 692 -44.56 6.27 27.04
CA LEU A 692 -43.61 6.36 28.14
C LEU A 692 -44.35 6.84 29.40
N HIS A 693 -43.96 6.30 30.55
CA HIS A 693 -44.40 6.76 31.86
C HIS A 693 -43.27 6.51 32.85
N LEU A 694 -43.00 7.46 33.74
CA LEU A 694 -41.95 7.32 34.73
C LEU A 694 -42.31 6.19 35.71
N GLN A 695 -41.72 5.03 35.50
CA GLN A 695 -41.93 3.83 36.29
C GLN A 695 -40.58 3.13 36.46
N ILE A 696 -40.07 3.18 37.69
CA ILE A 696 -38.85 2.50 38.08
C ILE A 696 -39.17 1.01 38.21
N TRP A 697 -38.41 0.16 37.51
CA TRP A 697 -38.58 -1.28 37.54
C TRP A 697 -38.21 -1.87 38.90
N SER A 698 -39.19 -2.14 39.76
CA SER A 698 -38.97 -2.62 41.12
C SER A 698 -38.38 -4.05 41.16
N ASN A 699 -37.05 -4.16 41.12
CA ASN A 699 -36.34 -5.44 41.20
C ASN A 699 -35.00 -5.30 41.96
N LYS A 700 -34.33 -6.42 42.26
CA LYS A 700 -33.03 -6.40 42.96
C LYS A 700 -31.92 -5.82 42.05
N PRO A 701 -30.88 -5.16 42.60
CA PRO A 701 -29.79 -4.57 41.81
C PRO A 701 -29.12 -5.53 40.83
N ILE A 702 -29.01 -6.82 41.18
CA ILE A 702 -28.46 -7.85 40.29
C ILE A 702 -29.25 -7.99 38.98
N TYR A 703 -30.56 -7.80 39.01
CA TYR A 703 -31.41 -7.87 37.80
C TYR A 703 -31.26 -6.63 36.93
N TYR A 704 -30.96 -5.46 37.50
CA TYR A 704 -30.55 -4.29 36.73
C TYR A 704 -29.22 -4.54 36.01
N LEU A 705 -28.23 -5.11 36.70
CA LEU A 705 -26.96 -5.50 36.07
C LEU A 705 -27.20 -6.50 34.93
N LEU A 706 -27.97 -7.56 35.17
CA LEU A 706 -28.31 -8.54 34.14
C LEU A 706 -29.08 -7.93 32.96
N LEU A 707 -30.02 -7.01 33.22
CA LEU A 707 -30.75 -6.26 32.19
C LEU A 707 -29.77 -5.45 31.35
N THR A 708 -28.88 -4.69 31.98
CA THR A 708 -27.91 -3.85 31.27
C THR A 708 -26.97 -4.69 30.39
N LEU A 709 -26.44 -5.81 30.91
CA LEU A 709 -25.58 -6.72 30.13
C LEU A 709 -26.35 -7.40 29.01
N ARG A 710 -27.61 -7.81 29.24
CA ARG A 710 -28.47 -8.39 28.22
C ARG A 710 -28.73 -7.38 27.10
N CYS A 711 -29.15 -6.17 27.42
CA CYS A 711 -29.42 -5.11 26.45
C CYS A 711 -28.18 -4.71 25.65
N LEU A 712 -26.99 -4.82 26.25
CA LEU A 712 -25.73 -4.58 25.54
C LEU A 712 -25.51 -5.64 24.45
N LEU A 713 -25.69 -6.92 24.77
CA LEU A 713 -25.54 -8.01 23.79
C LEU A 713 -26.68 -8.01 22.76
N THR A 714 -27.92 -7.91 23.23
CA THR A 714 -29.14 -7.87 22.41
C THR A 714 -30.18 -6.98 23.10
N PRO A 715 -30.58 -5.85 22.48
CA PRO A 715 -30.42 -5.55 21.06
C PRO A 715 -29.10 -4.87 20.65
N ALA A 716 -28.42 -4.11 21.51
CA ALA A 716 -27.49 -3.05 21.07
C ALA A 716 -26.35 -3.54 20.15
N ILE A 717 -25.51 -4.49 20.58
CA ILE A 717 -24.44 -5.03 19.74
C ILE A 717 -25.00 -5.69 18.48
N THR A 718 -25.97 -6.60 18.63
CA THR A 718 -26.48 -7.38 17.51
C THR A 718 -27.15 -6.53 16.42
N GLU A 719 -27.98 -5.56 16.82
CA GLU A 719 -28.73 -4.74 15.88
C GLU A 719 -27.84 -3.68 15.23
N GLU A 720 -27.02 -2.97 16.00
CA GLU A 720 -26.14 -1.95 15.42
C GLU A 720 -25.09 -2.56 14.50
N PHE A 721 -24.56 -3.74 14.85
CA PHE A 721 -23.67 -4.46 13.96
C PHE A 721 -24.36 -4.85 12.65
N PHE A 722 -25.57 -5.42 12.71
CA PHE A 722 -26.28 -5.83 11.50
C PHE A 722 -26.72 -4.65 10.63
N PHE A 723 -27.44 -3.69 11.21
CA PHE A 723 -28.09 -2.62 10.44
C PHE A 723 -27.13 -1.50 10.04
N ARG A 724 -26.10 -1.19 10.85
CA ARG A 724 -25.19 -0.06 10.58
C ARG A 724 -23.84 -0.53 10.07
N VAL A 725 -23.24 -1.54 10.69
CA VAL A 725 -21.90 -2.00 10.26
C VAL A 725 -21.94 -2.85 8.99
N LEU A 726 -22.76 -3.90 8.94
CA LEU A 726 -22.79 -4.79 7.77
C LEU A 726 -23.48 -4.13 6.56
N PHE A 727 -24.62 -3.47 6.81
CA PHE A 727 -25.50 -2.98 5.75
C PHE A 727 -25.05 -1.64 5.16
N LEU A 728 -24.64 -0.67 5.99
CA LEU A 728 -24.27 0.66 5.52
C LEU A 728 -22.81 0.72 5.07
N PRO A 729 -22.51 1.43 3.98
CA PRO A 729 -21.13 1.77 3.66
C PRO A 729 -20.50 2.59 4.79
N HIS A 730 -19.29 2.20 5.22
CA HIS A 730 -18.52 2.92 6.22
C HIS A 730 -18.09 4.31 5.69
N PRO A 731 -17.97 5.37 6.51
CA PRO A 731 -17.59 6.71 6.05
C PRO A 731 -16.23 6.82 5.33
N THR A 732 -15.34 5.85 5.54
CA THR A 732 -14.07 5.75 4.80
C THR A 732 -14.26 5.17 3.41
N GLU A 733 -15.32 4.39 3.16
CA GLU A 733 -15.67 3.94 1.82
C GLU A 733 -16.00 5.15 0.96
N VAL A 734 -15.61 5.04 -0.31
CA VAL A 734 -15.61 6.15 -1.25
C VAL A 734 -16.97 6.14 -1.97
N VAL A 735 -18.05 6.37 -1.24
CA VAL A 735 -19.43 6.30 -1.77
C VAL A 735 -20.01 7.72 -1.96
N ASN A 736 -20.85 7.92 -2.98
CA ASN A 736 -21.61 9.17 -3.16
C ASN A 736 -22.70 9.26 -2.05
N TRP A 737 -22.91 10.45 -1.49
CA TRP A 737 -23.94 10.73 -0.48
C TRP A 737 -25.35 10.32 -0.90
N SER A 738 -25.70 10.43 -2.19
CA SER A 738 -26.99 9.97 -2.69
C SER A 738 -27.14 8.45 -2.55
N LYS A 739 -26.12 7.68 -2.99
CA LYS A 739 -26.10 6.22 -2.84
C LYS A 739 -26.09 5.81 -1.37
N TRP A 740 -25.30 6.52 -0.55
CA TRP A 740 -25.23 6.28 0.88
C TRP A 740 -26.59 6.51 1.55
N SER A 741 -27.28 7.59 1.21
CA SER A 741 -28.61 7.94 1.75
C SER A 741 -29.68 6.92 1.36
N ILE A 742 -29.62 6.34 0.16
CA ILE A 742 -30.51 5.25 -0.25
C ILE A 742 -30.29 4.02 0.65
N TRP A 743 -29.04 3.62 0.88
CA TRP A 743 -28.72 2.50 1.78
C TRP A 743 -29.11 2.80 3.23
N ALA A 744 -28.94 4.04 3.69
CA ALA A 744 -29.37 4.49 5.00
C ALA A 744 -30.89 4.40 5.17
N GLY A 745 -31.66 4.88 4.18
CA GLY A 745 -33.12 4.78 4.17
C GLY A 745 -33.61 3.33 4.13
N LEU A 746 -32.99 2.48 3.30
CA LEU A 746 -33.31 1.06 3.21
C LEU A 746 -32.99 0.33 4.52
N SER A 747 -31.82 0.56 5.11
CA SER A 747 -31.45 -0.03 6.40
C SER A 747 -32.43 0.37 7.51
N LEU A 748 -32.80 1.66 7.57
CA LEU A 748 -33.75 2.17 8.54
C LEU A 748 -35.14 1.53 8.36
N LEU A 749 -35.61 1.40 7.11
CA LEU A 749 -36.88 0.74 6.82
C LEU A 749 -36.89 -0.73 7.28
N ILE A 750 -35.83 -1.49 6.96
CA ILE A 750 -35.70 -2.89 7.37
C ILE A 750 -35.60 -3.00 8.90
N TYR A 751 -34.88 -2.09 9.55
CA TYR A 751 -34.79 -2.00 11.01
C TYR A 751 -36.17 -1.80 11.66
N VAL A 752 -37.02 -0.94 11.12
CA VAL A 752 -38.38 -0.72 11.64
C VAL A 752 -39.25 -1.96 11.43
N ILE A 753 -39.24 -2.55 10.23
CA ILE A 753 -40.02 -3.76 9.91
C ILE A 753 -39.55 -4.99 10.71
N TYR A 754 -38.27 -5.04 11.06
CA TYR A 754 -37.69 -6.12 11.87
C TYR A 754 -38.39 -6.25 13.22
N HIS A 755 -38.82 -5.15 13.86
CA HIS A 755 -39.40 -5.21 15.20
C HIS A 755 -40.72 -6.02 15.27
N PRO A 756 -41.76 -5.74 14.46
CA PRO A 756 -42.96 -6.57 14.41
C PRO A 756 -42.68 -8.03 14.03
N LEU A 757 -41.76 -8.26 13.07
CA LEU A 757 -41.39 -9.60 12.64
C LEU A 757 -40.70 -10.37 13.76
N ASN A 758 -39.79 -9.73 14.49
CA ASN A 758 -39.08 -10.29 15.64
C ASN A 758 -40.08 -10.66 16.75
N ALA A 759 -41.02 -9.77 17.07
CA ALA A 759 -42.08 -10.04 18.05
C ALA A 759 -42.98 -11.22 17.66
N LYS A 760 -43.23 -11.41 16.37
CA LYS A 760 -44.03 -12.53 15.86
C LYS A 760 -43.26 -13.87 15.88
N SER A 761 -41.94 -13.84 15.71
CA SER A 761 -41.12 -15.04 15.44
C SER A 761 -40.22 -15.44 16.61
N PHE A 762 -39.21 -14.63 16.93
CA PHE A 762 -38.13 -15.00 17.84
C PHE A 762 -38.28 -14.44 19.26
N TYR A 763 -38.89 -13.25 19.41
CA TYR A 763 -39.05 -12.56 20.70
C TYR A 763 -40.51 -12.28 21.04
N LYS A 764 -41.25 -13.33 21.41
CA LYS A 764 -42.71 -13.25 21.66
C LYS A 764 -43.12 -12.25 22.74
N ASP A 765 -42.25 -11.99 23.71
CA ASP A 765 -42.48 -11.00 24.78
C ASP A 765 -42.60 -9.57 24.22
N GLY A 766 -42.10 -9.32 23.00
CA GLY A 766 -42.29 -8.07 22.28
C GLY A 766 -43.72 -7.85 21.75
N TYR A 767 -44.59 -8.85 21.74
CA TYR A 767 -45.98 -8.69 21.27
C TYR A 767 -46.94 -8.33 22.42
N PRO A 768 -47.77 -7.27 22.31
CA PRO A 768 -48.03 -6.47 21.11
C PRO A 768 -47.16 -5.20 20.99
N THR A 769 -46.31 -4.91 21.96
CA THR A 769 -45.52 -3.66 22.06
C THR A 769 -44.79 -3.28 20.77
N PHE A 770 -44.17 -4.24 20.08
CA PHE A 770 -43.41 -3.98 18.84
C PHE A 770 -44.30 -3.75 17.60
N PHE A 771 -45.62 -3.90 17.73
CA PHE A 771 -46.60 -3.50 16.71
C PHE A 771 -47.20 -2.12 16.99
N ASP A 772 -46.93 -1.53 18.15
CA ASP A 772 -47.44 -0.23 18.54
C ASP A 772 -46.82 0.87 17.64
N PRO A 773 -47.63 1.70 16.95
CA PRO A 773 -47.11 2.77 16.09
C PRO A 773 -46.19 3.75 16.81
N ILE A 774 -46.45 4.05 18.10
CA ILE A 774 -45.63 4.96 18.88
C ILE A 774 -44.28 4.33 19.20
N PHE A 775 -44.26 3.04 19.55
CA PHE A 775 -43.01 2.29 19.69
C PHE A 775 -42.19 2.35 18.40
N LEU A 776 -42.83 2.10 17.25
CA LEU A 776 -42.15 2.12 15.95
C LEU A 776 -41.60 3.51 15.60
N ILE A 777 -42.30 4.59 15.94
CA ILE A 777 -41.78 5.96 15.76
C ILE A 777 -40.54 6.19 16.64
N LEU A 778 -40.59 5.83 17.92
CA LEU A 778 -39.46 5.99 18.85
C LEU A 778 -38.26 5.11 18.46
N ALA A 779 -38.52 3.89 17.98
CA ALA A 779 -37.51 3.01 17.42
C ALA A 779 -36.92 3.60 16.14
N THR A 780 -37.75 4.14 15.23
CA THR A 780 -37.28 4.83 14.01
C THR A 780 -36.38 6.01 14.36
N LEU A 781 -36.75 6.82 15.35
CA LEU A 781 -35.95 7.94 15.80
C LEU A 781 -34.60 7.49 16.39
N LEU A 782 -34.58 6.40 17.16
CA LEU A 782 -33.35 5.82 17.68
C LEU A 782 -32.47 5.33 16.52
N GLY A 783 -33.08 4.59 15.60
CA GLY A 783 -32.40 4.08 14.41
C GLY A 783 -31.82 5.19 13.53
N LEU A 784 -32.54 6.30 13.37
CA LEU A 784 -32.06 7.48 12.66
C LEU A 784 -30.89 8.14 13.40
N THR A 785 -30.99 8.28 14.71
CA THR A 785 -29.94 8.84 15.57
C THR A 785 -28.64 8.02 15.47
N CYS A 786 -28.74 6.69 15.58
CA CYS A 786 -27.61 5.80 15.39
C CYS A 786 -27.04 5.88 13.96
N THR A 787 -27.90 5.91 12.92
CA THR A 787 -27.46 6.03 11.52
C THR A 787 -26.70 7.34 11.25
N ILE A 788 -27.20 8.48 11.71
CA ILE A 788 -26.52 9.78 11.56
C ILE A 788 -25.20 9.77 12.34
N THR A 789 -25.21 9.27 13.57
CA THR A 789 -23.99 9.21 14.39
C THR A 789 -22.94 8.29 13.77
N TYR A 790 -23.35 7.17 13.18
CA TYR A 790 -22.45 6.28 12.44
C TYR A 790 -21.88 6.97 11.19
N ALA A 791 -22.66 7.80 10.48
CA ALA A 791 -22.18 8.56 9.33
C ALA A 791 -21.08 9.56 9.72
N LEU A 792 -21.21 10.18 10.89
CA LEU A 792 -20.28 11.20 11.40
C LEU A 792 -19.01 10.59 12.00
N THR A 793 -19.15 9.49 12.75
CA THR A 793 -18.05 8.90 13.50
C THR A 793 -17.44 7.69 12.78
N GLY A 794 -18.25 6.85 12.15
CA GLY A 794 -17.85 5.52 11.67
C GLY A 794 -17.66 4.47 12.77
N SER A 795 -17.86 4.83 14.05
CA SER A 795 -17.56 3.94 15.17
C SER A 795 -18.74 3.06 15.56
N VAL A 796 -18.52 1.74 15.65
CA VAL A 796 -19.52 0.81 16.17
C VAL A 796 -19.77 1.02 17.67
N TRP A 797 -18.74 1.39 18.43
CA TRP A 797 -18.84 1.54 19.89
C TRP A 797 -19.75 2.70 20.29
N ILE A 798 -19.69 3.81 19.53
CA ILE A 798 -20.52 4.99 19.78
C ILE A 798 -22.01 4.66 19.58
N ILE A 799 -22.36 4.01 18.47
CA ILE A 799 -23.76 3.67 18.19
C ILE A 799 -24.30 2.57 19.10
N ILE A 800 -23.46 1.60 19.48
CA ILE A 800 -23.81 0.61 20.51
C ILE A 800 -24.13 1.32 21.82
N PHE A 801 -23.29 2.27 22.24
CA PHE A 801 -23.50 3.02 23.48
C PHE A 801 -24.82 3.80 23.47
N ILE A 802 -25.10 4.54 22.39
CA ILE A 802 -26.35 5.30 22.25
C ILE A 802 -27.56 4.37 22.34
N HIS A 803 -27.57 3.30 21.53
CA HIS A 803 -28.66 2.33 21.53
C HIS A 803 -28.84 1.71 22.92
N TRP A 804 -27.74 1.25 23.52
CA TRP A 804 -27.73 0.59 24.82
C TRP A 804 -28.31 1.47 25.92
N VAL A 805 -27.87 2.71 26.02
CA VAL A 805 -28.36 3.68 27.02
C VAL A 805 -29.86 3.91 26.84
N VAL A 806 -30.33 4.16 25.61
CA VAL A 806 -31.74 4.42 25.33
C VAL A 806 -32.63 3.24 25.73
N VAL A 807 -32.23 2.01 25.36
CA VAL A 807 -33.02 0.80 25.69
C VAL A 807 -33.01 0.52 27.19
N VAL A 808 -31.87 0.65 27.86
CA VAL A 808 -31.79 0.45 29.31
C VAL A 808 -32.67 1.45 30.04
N LEU A 809 -32.61 2.73 29.65
CA LEU A 809 -33.43 3.77 30.27
C LEU A 809 -34.92 3.52 30.05
N TRP A 810 -35.32 3.15 28.82
CA TRP A 810 -36.70 2.83 28.52
C TRP A 810 -37.23 1.66 29.37
N LEU A 811 -36.49 0.56 29.42
CA LEU A 811 -36.89 -0.64 30.16
C LEU A 811 -36.94 -0.39 31.66
N ALA A 812 -35.89 0.21 32.22
CA ALA A 812 -35.73 0.34 33.67
C ALA A 812 -36.50 1.50 34.29
N TYR A 813 -36.78 2.59 33.54
CA TYR A 813 -37.31 3.83 34.11
C TYR A 813 -38.55 4.39 33.39
N PHE A 814 -38.80 4.03 32.12
CA PHE A 814 -39.93 4.57 31.35
C PHE A 814 -41.00 3.52 31.01
N GLY A 815 -41.19 2.52 31.88
CA GLY A 815 -42.29 1.56 31.75
C GLY A 815 -42.09 0.51 30.65
N GLY A 816 -40.88 0.35 30.11
CA GLY A 816 -40.62 -0.67 29.09
C GLY A 816 -40.71 -2.10 29.64
N MET A 817 -40.23 -2.37 30.86
CA MET A 817 -40.32 -3.71 31.46
C MET A 817 -41.76 -4.17 31.67
N SER A 818 -42.65 -3.30 32.15
CA SER A 818 -44.07 -3.65 32.35
C SER A 818 -44.76 -4.00 31.04
N LYS A 819 -44.39 -3.34 29.93
CA LYS A 819 -44.91 -3.64 28.59
C LYS A 819 -44.41 -4.98 28.01
N LEU A 820 -43.28 -5.50 28.47
CA LEU A 820 -42.72 -6.77 28.00
C LEU A 820 -43.08 -7.96 28.93
N GLU A 821 -43.23 -7.73 30.23
CA GLU A 821 -43.51 -8.79 31.22
C GLU A 821 -45.01 -9.12 31.39
N ASN A 822 -45.92 -8.30 30.85
CA ASN A 822 -47.37 -8.33 31.15
C ASN A 822 -48.16 -9.57 30.68
N LYS A 823 -47.51 -10.73 30.48
CA LYS A 823 -48.17 -12.00 30.15
C LYS A 823 -47.88 -13.21 31.05
N VAL A 824 -47.06 -13.09 32.09
CA VAL A 824 -46.98 -14.22 33.06
C VAL A 824 -48.25 -14.32 33.94
N ASN A 825 -48.99 -13.21 34.13
CA ASN A 825 -50.17 -13.20 35.02
C ASN A 825 -51.53 -13.33 34.32
N ILE A 826 -51.62 -13.20 32.99
CA ILE A 826 -52.91 -13.29 32.28
C ILE A 826 -53.28 -14.74 31.92
N ILE A 827 -52.28 -15.64 31.78
CA ILE A 827 -52.52 -17.06 31.43
C ILE A 827 -52.73 -17.95 32.68
N ARG A 828 -52.47 -17.44 33.89
CA ARG A 828 -52.72 -18.20 35.14
C ARG A 828 -54.14 -18.03 35.72
N ASN A 829 -54.91 -17.07 35.22
CA ASN A 829 -56.26 -16.77 35.70
C ASN A 829 -57.33 -16.85 34.59
N SER A 830 -57.09 -17.62 33.53
CA SER A 830 -58.07 -17.95 32.49
C SER A 830 -58.28 -19.45 32.38
#